data_AF-A0A4R7FK76-F1
#
_entry.id   AF-A0A4R7FK76-F1
#
_cell.length_a   1.000
_cell.length_b   1.000
_cell.length_c   1.000
_cell.angle_alpha   90.00
_cell.angle_beta   90.00
_cell.angle_gamma   90.00
#
_symmetry.space_group_name_H-M   'P 1'
#
loop_
_entity.id
_entity.type
_entity.pdbx_description
1 polymer ?
#
loop_
_entity_poly.entity_id
_entity_poly.type
_entity_poly.pdbx_seq_one_letter_code
_entity_poly.pdbx_strand_id
1 'polypeptide(L)'
;MICRSPSRIPSTTHRVLFAALLSSFASGSWAVCSDAASGNPALTATEGSTCNASRTGYGGNNVAGATGNGSVLNLLAGTSLVTSSGSTYTLSSGGLNSGGVASEPASLVHALGDLSLTSRGDNSRALFIYAGANAANVLNKVQVDGNLVAMRAGRIGGAVVQNSGGVIEIVGSTRIGADDSTPAPAPVDGIRNLGTSGSNFFRNGLTIYSAATGIVNAAGLVQVQGSAANINSTGGTAINISAGTVDMPVPATITSGSGTAIIASGGQVALGNSALTSATPAAGSSLMTIGTQAVTVQGANGILASAAAGNTVQMQGGSVIANTGDAIAVNAPAAANEIHIQTGTLSANAGRAIYDGPGNGNTSVTLEIAAAISGSIMLGAGSDSLRINGTDLSNVALVDGGDDASTADGDIDRLTLSAINGPQPAAKFLNWERILLTGNSDLTWTGSALATGGGAVAGEAMGLVVDAGSTLRMQEAAFSVNGDLGNLGQLALNNGQAGDVLTVSGDYAGSGTLALDVVLGDSSSAADRLVVQGNTAAVPTTLAISNLAGAGAVTSGDGILVVQVSGTSAANAFALPAPGYIDQGGFRYQLVQVGGNWYLQAKAATPPASDASTALKAVPTLGSWALLLLSSMAAMFGMGQLRRRQR
;
A
#
# COMPACT_ATOMS: atom_id res chain seq x y z
N MET A 1 88.07 47.30 -24.06
CA MET A 1 89.27 46.53 -23.65
C MET A 1 89.10 45.12 -24.17
N ILE A 2 89.44 44.88 -25.45
CA ILE A 2 90.74 44.40 -25.96
C ILE A 2 91.10 43.00 -25.42
N CYS A 3 90.94 41.98 -26.26
CA CYS A 3 91.95 40.97 -26.66
C CYS A 3 91.24 39.81 -27.40
N ARG A 4 91.34 39.74 -28.74
CA ARG A 4 92.28 38.92 -29.55
C ARG A 4 91.74 37.53 -29.92
N SER A 5 91.41 37.39 -31.21
CA SER A 5 91.47 36.16 -32.05
C SER A 5 92.95 35.70 -32.19
N PRO A 6 93.35 34.51 -32.73
CA PRO A 6 92.64 33.46 -33.50
C PRO A 6 92.84 32.02 -32.91
N SER A 7 92.31 30.88 -33.39
CA SER A 7 92.45 30.25 -34.71
C SER A 7 91.76 28.86 -34.77
N ARG A 8 91.25 28.51 -35.97
CA ARG A 8 91.09 27.18 -36.64
C ARG A 8 90.09 26.09 -36.13
N ILE A 9 89.16 25.82 -37.06
CA ILE A 9 88.25 24.69 -37.40
C ILE A 9 89.04 23.34 -37.63
N PRO A 10 88.47 22.09 -37.71
CA PRO A 10 87.06 21.63 -37.80
C PRO A 10 86.62 20.44 -36.91
N SER A 11 85.30 20.27 -36.73
CA SER A 11 84.49 19.18 -37.31
C SER A 11 83.27 18.82 -36.43
N THR A 12 82.10 18.86 -37.07
CA THR A 12 80.89 18.05 -36.85
C THR A 12 80.53 17.61 -35.42
N THR A 13 79.45 18.17 -34.86
CA THR A 13 78.13 17.49 -34.67
C THR A 13 77.18 18.49 -33.98
N HIS A 14 75.92 18.55 -34.43
CA HIS A 14 74.93 19.58 -34.11
C HIS A 14 74.54 19.65 -32.62
N ARG A 15 74.41 20.90 -32.14
CA ARG A 15 74.07 21.28 -30.77
C ARG A 15 72.56 21.39 -30.55
N VAL A 16 72.12 20.71 -29.51
CA VAL A 16 71.07 21.04 -28.53
C VAL A 16 71.57 22.30 -27.78
N LEU A 17 70.86 23.39 -27.41
CA LEU A 17 69.57 23.56 -26.72
C LEU A 17 69.24 25.08 -26.54
N PHE A 18 67.95 25.41 -26.37
CA PHE A 18 67.30 26.55 -25.69
C PHE A 18 67.53 28.02 -26.13
N ALA A 19 66.46 28.61 -26.68
CA ALA A 19 65.98 29.93 -26.30
C ALA A 19 64.44 29.88 -26.19
N ALA A 20 63.94 30.19 -24.99
CA ALA A 20 62.53 30.19 -24.64
C ALA A 20 61.83 31.43 -25.22
N LEU A 21 60.71 31.20 -25.90
CA LEU A 21 59.63 32.18 -26.00
C LEU A 21 58.40 31.56 -25.33
N LEU A 22 58.04 32.09 -24.16
CA LEU A 22 56.73 31.89 -23.56
C LEU A 22 55.70 32.57 -24.46
N SER A 23 54.88 31.78 -25.14
CA SER A 23 53.51 32.16 -25.49
C SER A 23 52.58 31.16 -24.81
N SER A 24 51.71 31.69 -23.97
CA SER A 24 50.62 30.99 -23.29
C SER A 24 49.90 30.01 -24.22
N PHE A 25 50.12 28.72 -24.03
CA PHE A 25 49.23 27.68 -24.56
C PHE A 25 47.95 27.73 -23.73
N ALA A 26 46.95 28.48 -24.23
CA ALA A 26 45.57 28.15 -23.92
C ALA A 26 45.32 26.72 -24.39
N SER A 27 44.69 25.91 -23.54
CA SER A 27 44.20 24.57 -23.85
C SER A 27 43.14 24.63 -24.95
N GLY A 28 43.57 24.76 -26.21
CA GLY A 28 42.71 24.60 -27.36
C GLY A 28 42.60 23.12 -27.70
N SER A 29 41.48 22.50 -27.32
CA SER A 29 41.07 21.22 -27.90
C SER A 29 40.85 21.44 -29.40
N TRP A 30 41.60 20.76 -30.26
CA TRP A 30 41.36 20.84 -31.71
C TRP A 30 40.08 20.06 -32.05
N ALA A 31 39.27 20.62 -32.96
CA ALA A 31 38.16 19.91 -33.57
C ALA A 31 38.72 18.72 -34.37
N VAL A 32 38.44 17.50 -33.90
CA VAL A 32 38.89 16.23 -34.50
C VAL A 32 37.64 15.47 -34.94
N CYS A 33 37.69 14.97 -36.18
CA CYS A 33 36.79 13.93 -36.67
C CYS A 33 37.67 12.73 -37.03
N SER A 34 37.38 11.58 -36.43
CA SER A 34 38.04 10.31 -36.72
C SER A 34 37.00 9.35 -37.25
N ASP A 35 37.26 8.71 -38.38
CA ASP A 35 36.41 7.71 -39.01
C ASP A 35 37.26 6.52 -39.47
N ALA A 36 37.54 5.61 -38.54
CA ALA A 36 38.27 4.39 -38.78
C ALA A 36 37.35 3.19 -38.64
N ALA A 37 37.43 2.21 -39.56
CA ALA A 37 36.63 0.99 -39.47
C ALA A 37 36.90 0.18 -38.18
N SER A 38 38.12 0.30 -37.63
CA SER A 38 38.49 -0.26 -36.34
C SER A 38 39.47 0.63 -35.59
N GLY A 39 39.32 0.74 -34.27
CA GLY A 39 40.17 1.59 -33.43
C GLY A 39 39.66 1.71 -31.99
N ASN A 40 40.29 2.58 -31.20
CA ASN A 40 39.84 2.93 -29.85
C ASN A 40 40.06 4.42 -29.57
N PRO A 41 39.01 5.27 -29.66
CA PRO A 41 37.72 5.00 -30.28
C PRO A 41 37.82 4.90 -31.82
N ALA A 42 36.89 4.21 -32.48
CA ALA A 42 36.90 4.00 -33.94
C ALA A 42 36.29 5.17 -34.71
N LEU A 43 35.21 5.76 -34.18
CA LEU A 43 34.48 6.86 -34.80
C LEU A 43 34.20 7.97 -33.78
N THR A 44 34.76 9.17 -33.96
CA THR A 44 34.60 10.26 -32.98
C THR A 44 34.45 11.64 -33.56
N ALA A 45 33.64 12.44 -32.87
CA ALA A 45 33.58 13.89 -32.99
C ALA A 45 34.02 14.53 -31.66
N THR A 46 34.90 15.52 -31.71
CA THR A 46 35.29 16.35 -30.56
C THR A 46 34.74 17.76 -30.68
N GLU A 47 35.03 18.62 -29.70
CA GLU A 47 34.50 19.99 -29.58
C GLU A 47 34.53 20.77 -30.91
N GLY A 48 33.38 21.33 -31.28
CA GLY A 48 33.19 22.10 -32.51
C GLY A 48 33.28 21.32 -33.83
N SER A 49 33.49 20.00 -33.80
CA SER A 49 33.61 19.19 -35.03
C SER A 49 32.28 18.55 -35.42
N THR A 50 32.04 18.43 -36.73
CA THR A 50 30.97 17.58 -37.29
C THR A 50 31.63 16.41 -38.02
N CYS A 51 31.34 15.19 -37.59
CA CYS A 51 31.89 13.97 -38.14
C CYS A 51 30.76 13.14 -38.75
N ASN A 52 30.87 12.84 -40.05
CA ASN A 52 29.91 12.00 -40.76
C ASN A 52 30.53 10.63 -41.02
N ALA A 53 29.89 9.57 -40.54
CA ALA A 53 30.34 8.20 -40.81
C ALA A 53 30.36 7.92 -42.32
N SER A 54 31.48 7.37 -42.82
CA SER A 54 31.60 6.89 -44.21
C SER A 54 31.18 5.43 -44.39
N ARG A 55 30.91 4.72 -43.29
CA ARG A 55 30.61 3.28 -43.27
C ARG A 55 29.42 2.99 -42.35
N THR A 56 28.89 1.79 -42.48
CA THR A 56 27.82 1.27 -41.62
C THR A 56 28.32 0.22 -40.63
N GLY A 57 29.63 -0.08 -40.59
CA GLY A 57 30.19 -1.11 -39.72
C GLY A 57 31.45 -0.64 -39.02
N TYR A 58 31.43 -0.63 -37.69
CA TYR A 58 32.55 -0.24 -36.85
C TYR A 58 32.74 -1.22 -35.72
N GLY A 59 34.01 -1.48 -35.37
CA GLY A 59 34.31 -2.30 -34.21
C GLY A 59 35.62 -1.95 -33.52
N GLY A 60 35.78 -2.40 -32.28
CA GLY A 60 36.97 -2.12 -31.47
C GLY A 60 36.63 -1.87 -30.02
N ASN A 61 37.54 -1.21 -29.29
CA ASN A 61 37.26 -0.80 -27.92
C ASN A 61 36.62 0.60 -27.94
N ASN A 62 35.56 0.84 -27.16
CA ASN A 62 34.90 2.14 -27.07
C ASN A 62 34.55 2.75 -28.45
N VAL A 63 33.69 2.06 -29.21
CA VAL A 63 33.62 2.16 -30.68
C VAL A 63 33.34 3.56 -31.20
N ALA A 64 32.30 4.23 -30.70
CA ALA A 64 31.92 5.54 -31.21
C ALA A 64 31.50 6.53 -30.12
N GLY A 65 31.74 7.81 -30.35
CA GLY A 65 31.16 8.83 -29.49
C GLY A 65 31.41 10.28 -29.88
N ALA A 66 30.61 11.18 -29.31
CA ALA A 66 30.76 12.63 -29.44
C ALA A 66 31.09 13.25 -28.07
N THR A 67 32.00 14.21 -28.04
CA THR A 67 32.41 14.92 -26.82
C THR A 67 32.76 16.36 -27.13
N GLY A 68 32.53 17.28 -26.20
CA GLY A 68 32.80 18.69 -26.42
C GLY A 68 31.58 19.46 -26.91
N ASN A 69 31.52 20.73 -26.54
CA ASN A 69 30.45 21.63 -26.94
C ASN A 69 30.36 21.76 -28.47
N GLY A 70 29.15 21.58 -29.01
CA GLY A 70 28.90 21.70 -30.45
C GLY A 70 29.46 20.55 -31.30
N SER A 71 29.92 19.46 -30.68
CA SER A 71 30.31 18.26 -31.42
C SER A 71 29.09 17.54 -31.99
N VAL A 72 29.16 17.11 -33.26
CA VAL A 72 28.08 16.38 -33.94
C VAL A 72 28.66 15.14 -34.59
N LEU A 73 28.15 13.96 -34.23
CA LEU A 73 28.47 12.69 -34.87
C LEU A 73 27.25 12.15 -35.61
N ASN A 74 27.30 12.14 -36.94
CA ASN A 74 26.24 11.60 -37.79
C ASN A 74 26.57 10.17 -38.21
N LEU A 75 25.69 9.22 -37.89
CA LEU A 75 25.76 7.82 -38.29
C LEU A 75 24.82 7.58 -39.48
N LEU A 76 25.32 6.84 -40.48
CA LEU A 76 24.52 6.42 -41.63
C LEU A 76 23.37 5.50 -41.18
N ALA A 77 22.30 5.45 -41.98
CA ALA A 77 21.22 4.50 -41.77
C ALA A 77 21.74 3.05 -41.88
N GLY A 78 21.34 2.19 -40.93
CA GLY A 78 21.80 0.80 -40.86
C GLY A 78 23.19 0.64 -40.22
N THR A 79 23.68 1.63 -39.48
CA THR A 79 24.96 1.54 -38.77
C THR A 79 24.93 0.45 -37.69
N SER A 80 25.96 -0.37 -37.65
CA SER A 80 26.21 -1.42 -36.65
C SER A 80 27.55 -1.18 -35.95
N LEU A 81 27.50 -1.05 -34.62
CA LEU A 81 28.64 -0.82 -33.75
C LEU A 81 28.85 -2.02 -32.83
N VAL A 82 30.04 -2.62 -32.86
CA VAL A 82 30.33 -3.84 -32.08
C VAL A 82 31.61 -3.68 -31.25
N THR A 83 31.48 -3.76 -29.93
CA THR A 83 32.65 -3.66 -29.04
C THR A 83 33.40 -4.98 -28.86
N SER A 84 34.69 -4.89 -28.52
CA SER A 84 35.50 -5.98 -27.94
C SER A 84 35.41 -6.02 -26.40
N SER A 85 35.86 -7.13 -25.80
CA SER A 85 35.67 -7.48 -24.37
C SER A 85 36.26 -6.50 -23.34
N GLY A 86 37.12 -5.56 -23.73
CA GLY A 86 37.71 -4.54 -22.85
C GLY A 86 37.03 -3.16 -22.90
N SER A 87 35.81 -3.06 -23.45
CA SER A 87 35.13 -1.77 -23.66
C SER A 87 34.33 -1.31 -22.46
N THR A 88 34.15 0.01 -22.32
CA THR A 88 33.29 0.63 -21.30
C THR A 88 31.95 1.11 -21.87
N TYR A 89 31.92 1.41 -23.17
CA TYR A 89 30.72 1.74 -23.93
C TYR A 89 30.86 1.26 -25.38
N THR A 90 29.74 1.13 -26.10
CA THR A 90 29.72 0.96 -27.56
C THR A 90 29.51 2.30 -28.26
N LEU A 91 28.52 3.07 -27.80
CA LEU A 91 28.26 4.43 -28.24
C LEU A 91 28.19 5.37 -27.02
N SER A 92 28.89 6.50 -27.07
CA SER A 92 28.81 7.54 -26.03
C SER A 92 28.49 8.95 -26.53
N SER A 93 27.89 9.75 -25.66
CA SER A 93 27.68 11.19 -25.86
C SER A 93 28.04 11.94 -24.57
N GLY A 94 28.88 12.97 -24.69
CA GLY A 94 29.33 13.83 -23.61
C GLY A 94 30.62 13.38 -22.91
N GLY A 95 31.31 12.37 -23.45
CA GLY A 95 32.59 11.89 -22.92
C GLY A 95 33.13 10.65 -23.66
N LEU A 96 34.47 10.56 -23.78
CA LEU A 96 35.16 9.47 -24.50
C LEU A 96 36.03 8.54 -23.63
N ASN A 97 36.25 8.83 -22.34
CA ASN A 97 37.12 8.01 -21.46
C ASN A 97 36.53 7.76 -20.07
N SER A 98 36.71 6.53 -19.55
CA SER A 98 36.43 6.17 -18.15
C SER A 98 37.61 6.56 -17.25
N GLY A 99 37.66 7.81 -16.79
CA GLY A 99 38.77 8.28 -15.95
C GLY A 99 38.58 9.63 -15.27
N GLY A 100 37.36 10.13 -15.15
CA GLY A 100 37.09 11.36 -14.37
C GLY A 100 37.51 12.67 -15.02
N VAL A 101 37.62 12.74 -16.35
CA VAL A 101 37.79 14.02 -17.05
C VAL A 101 36.44 14.46 -17.63
N ALA A 102 36.04 15.65 -17.19
CA ALA A 102 34.86 16.47 -17.45
C ALA A 102 33.78 15.89 -18.39
N SER A 103 32.54 15.86 -17.89
CA SER A 103 31.40 15.86 -18.79
C SER A 103 31.47 17.09 -19.68
N GLU A 104 31.64 16.87 -20.97
CA GLU A 104 31.65 17.97 -21.92
C GLU A 104 30.25 18.10 -22.51
N PRO A 105 29.52 19.19 -22.22
CA PRO A 105 28.12 19.26 -22.52
C PRO A 105 27.83 19.60 -23.98
N ALA A 106 26.58 19.44 -24.40
CA ALA A 106 26.07 19.81 -25.72
C ALA A 106 26.73 19.09 -26.92
N SER A 107 27.04 17.80 -26.74
CA SER A 107 27.36 16.90 -27.86
C SER A 107 26.08 16.28 -28.45
N LEU A 108 26.07 16.06 -29.76
CA LEU A 108 24.99 15.38 -30.48
C LEU A 108 25.53 14.14 -31.18
N VAL A 109 24.91 12.99 -30.93
CA VAL A 109 25.01 11.81 -31.80
C VAL A 109 23.69 11.66 -32.54
N HIS A 110 23.72 11.62 -33.87
CA HIS A 110 22.53 11.50 -34.71
C HIS A 110 22.66 10.32 -35.67
N ALA A 111 21.88 9.27 -35.46
CA ALA A 111 21.72 8.19 -36.43
C ALA A 111 20.56 8.51 -37.38
N LEU A 112 20.88 8.63 -38.67
CA LEU A 112 19.95 9.02 -39.74
C LEU A 112 18.95 7.91 -40.13
N GLY A 113 18.93 6.79 -39.41
CA GLY A 113 18.09 5.64 -39.65
C GLY A 113 18.31 4.57 -38.59
N ASP A 114 18.18 3.29 -38.97
CA ASP A 114 18.35 2.18 -38.04
C ASP A 114 19.77 2.13 -37.43
N LEU A 115 19.85 1.82 -36.14
CA LEU A 115 21.08 1.72 -35.37
C LEU A 115 21.13 0.41 -34.58
N SER A 116 22.21 -0.36 -34.74
CA SER A 116 22.49 -1.58 -33.97
C SER A 116 23.74 -1.40 -33.11
N LEU A 117 23.63 -1.71 -31.82
CA LEU A 117 24.70 -1.61 -30.84
C LEU A 117 24.89 -2.97 -30.17
N THR A 118 26.07 -3.57 -30.28
CA THR A 118 26.40 -4.83 -29.62
C THR A 118 27.55 -4.63 -28.65
N SER A 119 27.25 -4.74 -27.35
CA SER A 119 28.21 -4.59 -26.28
C SER A 119 28.78 -5.93 -25.81
N ARG A 120 30.09 -6.17 -25.92
CA ARG A 120 30.74 -7.44 -25.49
C ARG A 120 31.62 -7.30 -24.24
N GLY A 121 31.78 -6.10 -23.71
CA GLY A 121 32.60 -5.85 -22.52
C GLY A 121 31.88 -6.08 -21.19
N ASP A 122 32.63 -6.51 -20.18
CA ASP A 122 32.14 -6.55 -18.79
C ASP A 122 31.96 -5.12 -18.24
N ASN A 123 30.90 -4.86 -17.47
CA ASN A 123 30.49 -3.51 -17.06
C ASN A 123 30.34 -2.46 -18.20
N SER A 124 30.31 -2.90 -19.47
CA SER A 124 30.13 -2.06 -20.64
C SER A 124 28.66 -1.70 -20.87
N ARG A 125 28.42 -0.52 -21.47
CA ARG A 125 27.11 -0.05 -21.92
C ARG A 125 27.01 -0.14 -23.44
N ALA A 126 25.85 -0.52 -23.99
CA ALA A 126 25.63 -0.36 -25.43
C ALA A 126 25.51 1.14 -25.77
N LEU A 127 24.73 1.87 -24.97
CA LEU A 127 24.58 3.30 -25.09
C LEU A 127 24.84 3.99 -23.75
N PHE A 128 25.74 4.97 -23.74
CA PHE A 128 26.03 5.75 -22.53
C PHE A 128 26.00 7.25 -22.80
N ILE A 129 25.18 7.98 -22.05
CA ILE A 129 25.15 9.44 -22.12
C ILE A 129 25.55 10.04 -20.78
N TYR A 130 26.54 10.93 -20.82
CA TYR A 130 27.04 11.65 -19.67
C TYR A 130 26.11 12.80 -19.30
N ALA A 131 26.05 13.12 -18.00
CA ALA A 131 25.39 14.33 -17.52
C ALA A 131 26.05 15.58 -18.11
N GLY A 132 25.33 16.69 -18.20
CA GLY A 132 25.93 18.00 -18.46
C GLY A 132 25.15 18.85 -19.45
N ALA A 133 25.14 20.17 -19.20
CA ALA A 133 24.56 21.18 -20.07
C ALA A 133 25.58 22.30 -20.32
N ASN A 134 25.58 22.89 -21.52
CA ASN A 134 26.47 24.01 -21.82
C ASN A 134 25.90 25.31 -21.22
N ALA A 135 26.57 26.45 -21.44
CA ALA A 135 26.10 27.73 -20.93
C ALA A 135 24.70 28.14 -21.44
N ALA A 136 24.25 27.58 -22.57
CA ALA A 136 22.90 27.77 -23.12
C ALA A 136 21.91 26.70 -22.66
N ASN A 137 22.27 25.89 -21.65
CA ASN A 137 21.49 24.77 -21.11
C ASN A 137 21.18 23.68 -22.15
N VAL A 138 22.00 23.56 -23.21
CA VAL A 138 21.89 22.48 -24.18
C VAL A 138 22.53 21.23 -23.59
N LEU A 139 21.72 20.17 -23.45
CA LEU A 139 22.16 18.87 -22.95
C LEU A 139 22.86 18.07 -24.04
N ASN A 140 23.63 17.07 -23.61
CA ASN A 140 24.04 15.99 -24.51
C ASN A 140 22.79 15.31 -25.09
N LYS A 141 22.84 14.94 -26.38
CA LYS A 141 21.73 14.27 -27.07
C LYS A 141 22.21 13.09 -27.91
N VAL A 142 21.46 11.99 -27.84
CA VAL A 142 21.51 10.90 -28.81
C VAL A 142 20.15 10.84 -29.49
N GLN A 143 20.14 10.97 -30.81
CA GLN A 143 18.95 10.89 -31.65
C GLN A 143 19.08 9.74 -32.65
N VAL A 144 18.05 8.91 -32.77
CA VAL A 144 17.97 7.83 -33.76
C VAL A 144 16.66 7.98 -34.52
N ASP A 145 16.75 8.27 -35.81
CA ASP A 145 15.57 8.50 -36.67
C ASP A 145 14.89 7.18 -37.09
N GLY A 146 15.60 6.05 -37.01
CA GLY A 146 15.06 4.71 -37.26
C GLY A 146 14.90 3.87 -36.00
N ASN A 147 14.95 2.54 -36.16
CA ASN A 147 14.88 1.58 -35.07
C ASN A 147 16.20 1.50 -34.31
N LEU A 148 16.12 1.26 -33.00
CA LEU A 148 17.29 0.98 -32.15
C LEU A 148 17.27 -0.48 -31.70
N VAL A 149 18.35 -1.20 -31.98
CA VAL A 149 18.64 -2.51 -31.37
C VAL A 149 19.89 -2.36 -30.51
N ALA A 150 19.75 -2.47 -29.19
CA ALA A 150 20.86 -2.40 -28.25
C ALA A 150 20.97 -3.73 -27.49
N MET A 151 22.07 -4.45 -27.74
CA MET A 151 22.31 -5.78 -27.22
C MET A 151 23.59 -5.83 -26.38
N ARG A 152 23.62 -6.75 -25.41
CA ARG A 152 24.82 -7.03 -24.60
C ARG A 152 25.09 -8.53 -24.46
N ALA A 153 26.35 -8.92 -24.61
CA ALA A 153 26.84 -10.29 -24.52
C ALA A 153 27.79 -10.55 -23.31
N GLY A 154 28.18 -9.51 -22.57
CA GLY A 154 29.13 -9.61 -21.42
C GLY A 154 28.50 -10.24 -20.17
N ARG A 155 29.32 -10.83 -19.27
CA ARG A 155 28.82 -11.76 -18.23
C ARG A 155 28.42 -11.11 -16.91
N ILE A 156 28.93 -9.92 -16.57
CA ILE A 156 28.70 -9.30 -15.25
C ILE A 156 28.52 -7.76 -15.34
N GLY A 157 27.53 -7.24 -14.61
CA GLY A 157 27.39 -5.83 -14.19
C GLY A 157 27.08 -4.78 -15.28
N GLY A 158 26.48 -3.66 -14.85
CA GLY A 158 26.16 -2.51 -15.72
C GLY A 158 24.70 -2.45 -16.20
N ALA A 159 24.46 -1.63 -17.23
CA ALA A 159 23.17 -1.48 -17.91
C ALA A 159 23.38 -1.45 -19.43
N VAL A 160 22.40 -1.90 -20.22
CA VAL A 160 22.49 -1.84 -21.69
C VAL A 160 22.45 -0.38 -22.16
N VAL A 161 21.49 0.39 -21.63
CA VAL A 161 21.39 1.84 -21.83
C VAL A 161 21.56 2.53 -20.48
N GLN A 162 22.53 3.44 -20.39
CA GLN A 162 22.71 4.25 -19.19
C GLN A 162 22.62 5.74 -19.55
N ASN A 163 21.72 6.45 -18.86
CA ASN A 163 21.57 7.89 -18.96
C ASN A 163 21.89 8.55 -17.62
N SER A 164 23.01 9.26 -17.58
CA SER A 164 23.46 9.97 -16.38
C SER A 164 23.02 11.45 -16.36
N GLY A 165 22.38 11.97 -17.42
CA GLY A 165 21.84 13.34 -17.44
C GLY A 165 21.86 14.04 -18.81
N GLY A 166 21.28 13.41 -19.84
CA GLY A 166 21.07 14.00 -21.16
C GLY A 166 19.78 13.47 -21.84
N VAL A 167 19.64 13.70 -23.14
CA VAL A 167 18.46 13.29 -23.91
C VAL A 167 18.78 12.11 -24.82
N ILE A 168 18.02 11.02 -24.68
CA ILE A 168 17.97 9.93 -25.67
C ILE A 168 16.61 10.03 -26.36
N GLU A 169 16.59 10.12 -27.69
CA GLU A 169 15.37 10.16 -28.48
C GLU A 169 15.44 9.15 -29.62
N ILE A 170 14.56 8.16 -29.58
CA ILE A 170 14.44 7.12 -30.61
C ILE A 170 13.08 7.24 -31.27
N VAL A 171 13.08 7.51 -32.57
CA VAL A 171 11.86 7.68 -33.37
C VAL A 171 11.23 6.34 -33.72
N GLY A 172 12.04 5.35 -34.12
CA GLY A 172 11.58 4.01 -34.44
C GLY A 172 11.37 3.11 -33.21
N SER A 173 11.14 1.83 -33.46
CA SER A 173 10.97 0.84 -32.40
C SER A 173 12.30 0.57 -31.70
N THR A 174 12.24 0.31 -30.39
CA THR A 174 13.44 0.03 -29.59
C THR A 174 13.40 -1.37 -29.02
N ARG A 175 14.48 -2.13 -29.23
CA ARG A 175 14.75 -3.42 -28.59
C ARG A 175 16.04 -3.34 -27.78
N ILE A 176 15.93 -3.62 -26.49
CA ILE A 176 17.05 -3.67 -25.53
C ILE A 176 17.12 -5.09 -24.96
N GLY A 177 18.30 -5.69 -24.92
CA GLY A 177 18.44 -6.91 -24.14
C GLY A 177 19.78 -7.61 -24.26
N ALA A 178 19.78 -8.90 -23.94
CA ALA A 178 20.92 -9.76 -24.21
C ALA A 178 21.03 -10.11 -25.70
N ASP A 179 22.26 -10.32 -26.16
CA ASP A 179 22.56 -10.78 -27.51
C ASP A 179 21.93 -12.16 -27.79
N ASP A 180 21.38 -12.34 -28.99
CA ASP A 180 20.69 -13.56 -29.44
C ASP A 180 21.59 -14.81 -29.45
N SER A 181 22.91 -14.60 -29.37
CA SER A 181 23.94 -15.61 -29.25
C SER A 181 24.02 -16.31 -27.90
N THR A 182 23.20 -15.92 -26.90
CA THR A 182 23.20 -16.54 -25.56
C THR A 182 21.80 -17.00 -25.10
N PRO A 183 21.58 -18.29 -24.83
CA PRO A 183 20.30 -18.82 -24.31
C PRO A 183 19.91 -18.31 -22.92
N ALA A 184 20.80 -17.58 -22.23
CA ALA A 184 20.58 -17.01 -20.91
C ALA A 184 20.96 -15.52 -20.95
N PRO A 185 20.01 -14.59 -20.80
CA PRO A 185 20.33 -13.17 -20.80
C PRO A 185 21.29 -12.81 -19.66
N ALA A 186 22.26 -11.95 -19.95
CA ALA A 186 23.21 -11.48 -18.95
C ALA A 186 22.48 -10.76 -17.78
N PRO A 187 22.93 -10.91 -16.53
CA PRO A 187 22.33 -10.28 -15.35
C PRO A 187 22.68 -8.78 -15.29
N VAL A 188 22.07 -7.99 -16.17
CA VAL A 188 22.29 -6.54 -16.29
C VAL A 188 21.01 -5.77 -16.49
N ASP A 189 21.02 -4.51 -16.07
CA ASP A 189 19.85 -3.67 -16.22
C ASP A 189 19.59 -3.35 -17.70
N GLY A 190 18.32 -3.26 -18.10
CA GLY A 190 17.97 -2.80 -19.45
C GLY A 190 18.29 -1.32 -19.61
N ILE A 191 17.54 -0.49 -18.89
CA ILE A 191 17.73 0.97 -18.83
C ILE A 191 18.11 1.36 -17.41
N ARG A 192 19.12 2.22 -17.29
CA ARG A 192 19.48 2.87 -16.03
C ARG A 192 19.53 4.38 -16.21
N ASN A 193 18.52 5.08 -15.70
CA ASN A 193 18.41 6.52 -15.72
C ASN A 193 18.73 7.10 -14.33
N LEU A 194 19.79 7.90 -14.23
CA LEU A 194 20.34 8.38 -12.96
C LEU A 194 20.35 9.91 -12.83
N GLY A 195 20.24 10.64 -13.95
CA GLY A 195 20.35 12.10 -13.96
C GLY A 195 19.00 12.79 -13.82
N THR A 196 18.93 13.89 -13.08
CA THR A 196 17.72 14.73 -12.97
C THR A 196 17.28 15.31 -14.30
N SER A 197 18.22 15.63 -15.19
CA SER A 197 17.96 16.04 -16.58
C SER A 197 17.93 14.87 -17.57
N GLY A 198 18.05 13.63 -17.09
CA GLY A 198 18.07 12.43 -17.93
C GLY A 198 16.69 12.13 -18.49
N SER A 199 16.51 12.35 -19.80
CA SER A 199 15.25 12.09 -20.51
C SER A 199 15.46 11.02 -21.58
N ASN A 200 14.63 9.97 -21.55
CA ASN A 200 14.68 8.87 -22.50
C ASN A 200 13.31 8.78 -23.20
N PHE A 201 13.25 9.16 -24.47
CA PHE A 201 12.04 9.18 -25.28
C PHE A 201 12.07 8.04 -26.30
N PHE A 202 11.22 7.04 -26.11
CA PHE A 202 11.00 5.94 -27.05
C PHE A 202 9.67 6.16 -27.75
N ARG A 203 9.69 6.70 -28.99
CA ARG A 203 8.49 7.23 -29.66
C ARG A 203 7.59 6.17 -30.28
N ASN A 204 8.13 5.00 -30.61
CA ASN A 204 7.40 3.94 -31.32
C ASN A 204 7.57 2.56 -30.67
N GLY A 205 7.42 2.52 -29.35
CA GLY A 205 7.45 1.31 -28.54
C GLY A 205 8.85 0.92 -28.04
N LEU A 206 8.84 0.13 -26.97
CA LEU A 206 10.04 -0.32 -26.26
C LEU A 206 9.87 -1.79 -25.87
N THR A 207 10.87 -2.61 -26.17
CA THR A 207 10.94 -3.99 -25.68
C THR A 207 12.27 -4.22 -24.96
N ILE A 208 12.22 -4.64 -23.70
CA ILE A 208 13.38 -4.95 -22.86
C ILE A 208 13.37 -6.44 -22.51
N TYR A 209 14.51 -7.11 -22.67
CA TYR A 209 14.80 -8.44 -22.11
C TYR A 209 16.03 -8.37 -21.22
N SER A 210 15.85 -8.46 -19.91
CA SER A 210 16.91 -8.38 -18.90
C SER A 210 16.85 -9.58 -17.95
N ALA A 211 17.98 -9.97 -17.36
CA ALA A 211 17.98 -10.91 -16.22
C ALA A 211 18.16 -10.21 -14.86
N ALA A 212 18.40 -8.88 -14.84
CA ALA A 212 18.48 -8.06 -13.62
C ALA A 212 17.29 -7.08 -13.57
N THR A 213 17.50 -5.75 -13.60
CA THR A 213 16.36 -4.82 -13.60
C THR A 213 15.98 -4.37 -15.01
N GLY A 214 14.71 -4.44 -15.40
CA GLY A 214 14.27 -3.92 -16.70
C GLY A 214 14.57 -2.43 -16.85
N ILE A 215 14.00 -1.61 -15.96
CA ILE A 215 14.22 -0.16 -15.86
C ILE A 215 14.58 0.22 -14.43
N VAL A 216 15.73 0.86 -14.25
CA VAL A 216 16.10 1.59 -13.03
C VAL A 216 15.96 3.07 -13.31
N ASN A 217 15.05 3.76 -12.61
CA ASN A 217 14.87 5.21 -12.73
C ASN A 217 15.09 5.87 -11.36
N ALA A 218 16.26 6.48 -11.18
CA ALA A 218 16.63 7.17 -9.94
C ALA A 218 16.40 8.68 -10.01
N ALA A 219 16.14 9.22 -11.21
CA ALA A 219 15.80 10.62 -11.46
C ALA A 219 15.35 10.77 -12.94
N GLY A 220 14.86 11.96 -13.33
CA GLY A 220 14.56 12.26 -14.74
C GLY A 220 13.33 11.52 -15.29
N LEU A 221 13.25 11.38 -16.61
CA LEU A 221 12.12 10.83 -17.35
C LEU A 221 12.51 9.61 -18.21
N VAL A 222 11.71 8.55 -18.14
CA VAL A 222 11.66 7.48 -19.14
C VAL A 222 10.26 7.46 -19.72
N GLN A 223 10.10 7.83 -20.99
CA GLN A 223 8.81 7.91 -21.67
C GLN A 223 8.73 6.92 -22.85
N VAL A 224 7.67 6.12 -22.90
CA VAL A 224 7.37 5.19 -24.00
C VAL A 224 6.04 5.55 -24.65
N GLN A 225 6.09 5.87 -25.94
CA GLN A 225 4.92 6.22 -26.77
C GLN A 225 4.80 5.25 -27.95
N GLY A 226 3.74 5.42 -28.74
CA GLY A 226 3.50 4.62 -29.95
C GLY A 226 2.75 3.32 -29.66
N SER A 227 3.35 2.18 -30.03
CA SER A 227 2.66 0.89 -30.10
C SER A 227 2.45 0.22 -28.73
N ALA A 228 3.52 -0.17 -28.05
CA ALA A 228 3.48 -0.86 -26.77
C ALA A 228 4.81 -0.78 -26.01
N ALA A 229 4.77 -1.04 -24.69
CA ALA A 229 5.95 -1.20 -23.84
C ALA A 229 6.00 -2.61 -23.26
N ASN A 230 7.01 -3.40 -23.62
CA ASN A 230 7.21 -4.76 -23.13
C ASN A 230 8.48 -4.81 -22.27
N ILE A 231 8.35 -4.95 -20.95
CA ILE A 231 9.49 -5.04 -20.04
C ILE A 231 9.53 -6.44 -19.47
N ASN A 232 10.47 -7.26 -19.92
CA ASN A 232 10.66 -8.61 -19.42
C ASN A 232 11.98 -8.69 -18.63
N SER A 233 11.88 -8.84 -17.32
CA SER A 233 13.00 -9.20 -16.46
C SER A 233 12.86 -10.66 -16.00
N THR A 234 13.76 -11.55 -16.39
CA THR A 234 13.66 -12.99 -16.08
C THR A 234 14.20 -13.37 -14.70
N GLY A 235 15.01 -12.51 -14.05
CA GLY A 235 15.67 -12.83 -12.77
C GLY A 235 15.59 -11.72 -11.72
N GLY A 236 15.07 -10.54 -12.06
CA GLY A 236 15.04 -9.39 -11.16
C GLY A 236 13.77 -8.56 -11.29
N THR A 237 13.88 -7.27 -10.96
CA THR A 237 12.75 -6.35 -10.93
C THR A 237 12.42 -5.83 -12.33
N ALA A 238 11.16 -5.68 -12.72
CA ALA A 238 10.88 -5.12 -14.05
C ALA A 238 11.06 -3.59 -14.07
N ILE A 239 10.50 -2.87 -13.09
CA ILE A 239 10.71 -1.43 -12.88
C ILE A 239 11.10 -1.15 -11.43
N ASN A 240 12.24 -0.52 -11.23
CA ASN A 240 12.68 0.02 -9.95
C ASN A 240 12.80 1.55 -10.06
N ILE A 241 11.93 2.27 -9.36
CA ILE A 241 11.94 3.73 -9.32
C ILE A 241 12.20 4.24 -7.90
N SER A 242 13.11 5.21 -7.78
CA SER A 242 13.37 5.93 -6.52
C SER A 242 13.16 7.43 -6.63
N ALA A 243 13.17 8.00 -7.84
CA ALA A 243 12.68 9.34 -8.13
C ALA A 243 12.42 9.51 -9.65
N GLY A 244 11.92 10.68 -10.04
CA GLY A 244 11.61 10.99 -11.44
C GLY A 244 10.30 10.35 -11.91
N THR A 245 10.18 10.13 -13.22
CA THR A 245 8.96 9.62 -13.86
C THR A 245 9.28 8.50 -14.84
N VAL A 246 8.55 7.39 -14.73
CA VAL A 246 8.42 6.40 -15.80
C VAL A 246 7.01 6.54 -16.36
N ASP A 247 6.89 6.99 -17.61
CA ASP A 247 5.63 7.32 -18.27
C ASP A 247 5.41 6.45 -19.51
N MET A 248 4.44 5.56 -19.44
CA MET A 248 4.07 4.63 -20.50
C MET A 248 2.58 4.76 -20.80
N PRO A 249 2.11 5.85 -21.45
CA PRO A 249 0.69 6.06 -21.77
C PRO A 249 0.15 5.12 -22.85
N VAL A 250 0.87 4.04 -23.17
CA VAL A 250 0.54 2.99 -24.14
C VAL A 250 0.26 1.68 -23.41
N PRO A 251 -0.29 0.65 -24.08
CA PRO A 251 -0.36 -0.67 -23.47
C PRO A 251 1.04 -1.16 -23.05
N ALA A 252 1.20 -1.51 -21.77
CA ALA A 252 2.44 -2.07 -21.26
C ALA A 252 2.25 -3.47 -20.70
N THR A 253 3.14 -4.39 -21.07
CA THR A 253 3.28 -5.69 -20.44
C THR A 253 4.56 -5.68 -19.64
N ILE A 254 4.43 -5.74 -18.32
CA ILE A 254 5.54 -5.69 -17.39
C ILE A 254 5.62 -7.06 -16.73
N THR A 255 6.70 -7.79 -17.02
CA THR A 255 6.94 -9.14 -16.54
C THR A 255 8.21 -9.18 -15.69
N SER A 256 8.07 -9.62 -14.45
CA SER A 256 9.21 -10.04 -13.62
C SER A 256 9.26 -11.56 -13.49
N GLY A 257 10.47 -12.09 -13.37
CA GLY A 257 10.75 -13.49 -13.07
C GLY A 257 10.68 -13.69 -11.57
N SER A 258 11.81 -14.01 -10.93
CA SER A 258 11.90 -14.20 -9.48
C SER A 258 11.83 -12.92 -8.63
N GLY A 259 11.85 -11.74 -9.26
CA GLY A 259 11.78 -10.44 -8.58
C GLY A 259 10.40 -9.79 -8.60
N THR A 260 10.31 -8.57 -8.07
CA THR A 260 9.08 -7.78 -8.05
C THR A 260 8.84 -7.07 -9.37
N ALA A 261 7.59 -6.95 -9.82
CA ALA A 261 7.32 -6.31 -11.09
C ALA A 261 7.56 -4.79 -11.00
N ILE A 262 7.04 -4.13 -9.97
CA ILE A 262 7.31 -2.70 -9.71
C ILE A 262 7.71 -2.47 -8.25
N ILE A 263 8.90 -1.90 -8.06
CA ILE A 263 9.33 -1.32 -6.79
C ILE A 263 9.34 0.19 -6.95
N ALA A 264 8.51 0.88 -6.18
CA ALA A 264 8.44 2.33 -6.20
C ALA A 264 8.71 2.92 -4.82
N SER A 265 9.87 3.53 -4.67
CA SER A 265 10.32 4.18 -3.43
C SER A 265 10.31 5.71 -3.50
N GLY A 266 9.84 6.26 -4.62
CA GLY A 266 9.66 7.68 -4.89
C GLY A 266 9.46 7.94 -6.39
N GLY A 267 8.93 9.11 -6.75
CA GLY A 267 8.67 9.47 -8.15
C GLY A 267 7.28 9.04 -8.64
N GLN A 268 7.11 8.92 -9.95
CA GLN A 268 5.83 8.59 -10.58
C GLN A 268 5.99 7.44 -11.58
N VAL A 269 5.05 6.50 -11.58
CA VAL A 269 4.95 5.43 -12.58
C VAL A 269 3.58 5.54 -13.24
N ALA A 270 3.52 6.20 -14.39
CA ALA A 270 2.30 6.27 -15.18
C ALA A 270 2.30 5.12 -16.19
N LEU A 271 1.30 4.25 -16.11
CA LEU A 271 1.13 3.08 -16.96
C LEU A 271 -0.24 3.21 -17.61
N GLY A 272 -0.36 3.19 -18.94
CA GLY A 272 -1.64 3.32 -19.63
C GLY A 272 -2.57 2.12 -19.40
N ASN A 273 -2.86 1.38 -20.46
CA ASN A 273 -3.61 0.13 -20.35
C ASN A 273 -2.65 -1.04 -20.10
N SER A 274 -2.13 -1.14 -18.88
CA SER A 274 -0.98 -2.00 -18.59
C SER A 274 -1.35 -3.22 -17.75
N ALA A 275 -0.76 -4.36 -18.10
CA ALA A 275 -0.83 -5.60 -17.34
C ALA A 275 0.50 -5.85 -16.63
N LEU A 276 0.40 -6.18 -15.34
CA LEU A 276 1.53 -6.49 -14.48
C LEU A 276 1.56 -8.00 -14.20
N THR A 277 2.65 -8.64 -14.58
CA THR A 277 2.82 -10.09 -14.49
C THR A 277 4.05 -10.42 -13.66
N SER A 278 3.88 -11.31 -12.68
CA SER A 278 5.00 -12.04 -12.09
C SER A 278 4.98 -13.46 -12.66
N ALA A 279 5.90 -13.76 -13.58
CA ALA A 279 5.88 -15.01 -14.35
C ALA A 279 6.46 -16.21 -13.59
N THR A 280 7.33 -15.98 -12.61
CA THR A 280 7.94 -17.05 -11.80
C THR A 280 8.15 -16.56 -10.36
N PRO A 281 7.08 -16.33 -9.58
CA PRO A 281 7.24 -15.82 -8.22
C PRO A 281 8.00 -16.86 -7.39
N ALA A 282 9.13 -16.45 -6.81
CA ALA A 282 9.68 -17.16 -5.68
C ALA A 282 8.76 -16.93 -4.47
N ALA A 283 8.69 -17.86 -3.53
CA ALA A 283 7.94 -17.62 -2.29
C ALA A 283 8.37 -16.28 -1.66
N GLY A 284 7.42 -15.35 -1.49
CA GLY A 284 7.66 -13.99 -0.96
C GLY A 284 7.94 -12.89 -1.98
N SER A 285 7.87 -13.14 -3.30
CA SER A 285 7.98 -12.06 -4.30
C SER A 285 6.68 -11.27 -4.43
N SER A 286 6.71 -9.96 -4.16
CA SER A 286 5.57 -9.07 -4.40
C SER A 286 5.41 -8.74 -5.87
N LEU A 287 4.17 -8.57 -6.34
CA LEU A 287 3.88 -7.99 -7.65
C LEU A 287 4.22 -6.49 -7.65
N MET A 288 3.85 -5.79 -6.58
CA MET A 288 4.16 -4.38 -6.38
C MET A 288 4.49 -4.08 -4.92
N THR A 289 5.51 -3.23 -4.73
CA THR A 289 5.84 -2.63 -3.44
C THR A 289 5.97 -1.12 -3.60
N ILE A 290 5.11 -0.38 -2.89
CA ILE A 290 5.20 1.08 -2.76
C ILE A 290 5.76 1.40 -1.37
N GLY A 291 6.89 2.11 -1.33
CA GLY A 291 7.51 2.57 -0.09
C GLY A 291 6.76 3.74 0.56
N THR A 292 7.39 4.38 1.55
CA THR A 292 6.77 5.44 2.36
C THR A 292 6.66 6.80 1.65
N GLN A 293 7.31 6.96 0.50
CA GLN A 293 7.36 8.22 -0.22
C GLN A 293 6.14 8.40 -1.14
N ALA A 294 5.86 9.64 -1.53
CA ALA A 294 4.81 9.92 -2.51
C ALA A 294 5.16 9.27 -3.85
N VAL A 295 4.38 8.25 -4.22
CA VAL A 295 4.42 7.57 -5.51
C VAL A 295 3.03 7.62 -6.10
N THR A 296 2.89 7.94 -7.38
CA THR A 296 1.62 7.74 -8.08
C THR A 296 1.78 6.66 -9.13
N VAL A 297 1.06 5.56 -8.97
CA VAL A 297 0.80 4.59 -10.02
C VAL A 297 -0.54 4.92 -10.63
N GLN A 298 -0.57 5.30 -11.90
CA GLN A 298 -1.81 5.71 -12.56
C GLN A 298 -1.98 5.04 -13.91
N GLY A 299 -3.21 4.70 -14.26
CA GLY A 299 -3.52 4.05 -15.54
C GLY A 299 -4.99 3.88 -15.85
N ALA A 300 -5.30 3.11 -16.89
CA ALA A 300 -6.67 2.64 -17.12
C ALA A 300 -7.11 1.79 -15.92
N ASN A 301 -6.28 0.78 -15.59
CA ASN A 301 -6.24 0.12 -14.29
C ASN A 301 -5.00 0.62 -13.52
N GLY A 302 -5.03 0.58 -12.19
CA GLY A 302 -3.86 0.90 -11.37
C GLY A 302 -2.86 -0.26 -11.40
N ILE A 303 -3.32 -1.44 -11.00
CA ILE A 303 -2.59 -2.71 -11.02
C ILE A 303 -3.52 -3.77 -11.60
N LEU A 304 -3.09 -4.45 -12.67
CA LEU A 304 -3.75 -5.66 -13.17
C LEU A 304 -2.78 -6.83 -12.99
N ALA A 305 -3.00 -7.66 -11.98
CA ALA A 305 -2.22 -8.83 -11.68
C ALA A 305 -2.73 -10.04 -12.48
N SER A 306 -1.85 -10.75 -13.18
CA SER A 306 -2.22 -11.97 -13.91
C SER A 306 -1.23 -13.13 -13.74
N ALA A 307 -0.70 -13.31 -12.52
CA ALA A 307 0.17 -14.43 -12.18
C ALA A 307 -0.59 -15.64 -11.62
N ALA A 308 -0.15 -16.85 -11.97
CA ALA A 308 -0.75 -18.12 -11.50
C ALA A 308 -0.27 -18.58 -10.11
N ALA A 309 0.76 -17.93 -9.56
CA ALA A 309 1.25 -18.19 -8.21
C ALA A 309 1.16 -16.88 -7.44
N GLY A 310 0.54 -16.93 -6.27
CA GLY A 310 -0.01 -15.83 -5.47
C GLY A 310 0.51 -14.40 -5.68
N ASN A 311 -0.41 -13.45 -5.73
CA ASN A 311 -0.09 -12.03 -5.94
C ASN A 311 -0.02 -11.30 -4.60
N THR A 312 1.16 -10.75 -4.26
CA THR A 312 1.31 -9.86 -3.11
C THR A 312 1.44 -8.39 -3.54
N VAL A 313 0.58 -7.51 -3.02
CA VAL A 313 0.64 -6.05 -3.18
C VAL A 313 0.85 -5.41 -1.82
N GLN A 314 1.92 -4.61 -1.68
CA GLN A 314 2.22 -3.89 -0.44
C GLN A 314 2.31 -2.38 -0.70
N MET A 315 1.54 -1.60 0.07
CA MET A 315 1.56 -0.15 0.02
C MET A 315 1.85 0.42 1.41
N GLN A 316 3.00 1.09 1.55
CA GLN A 316 3.42 1.81 2.74
C GLN A 316 3.27 3.33 2.57
N GLY A 317 2.55 3.77 1.53
CA GLY A 317 2.43 5.16 1.11
C GLY A 317 1.94 5.27 -0.33
N GLY A 318 2.09 6.48 -0.88
CA GLY A 318 1.75 6.77 -2.27
C GLY A 318 0.26 6.66 -2.60
N SER A 319 -0.02 6.56 -3.89
CA SER A 319 -1.35 6.46 -4.45
C SER A 319 -1.36 5.55 -5.68
N VAL A 320 -2.36 4.68 -5.74
CA VAL A 320 -2.69 3.89 -6.92
C VAL A 320 -4.04 4.40 -7.42
N ILE A 321 -4.06 4.91 -8.66
CA ILE A 321 -5.20 5.59 -9.26
C ILE A 321 -5.57 4.89 -10.57
N ALA A 322 -6.79 4.34 -10.62
CA ALA A 322 -7.38 3.87 -11.87
C ALA A 322 -8.33 4.92 -12.44
N ASN A 323 -8.11 5.29 -13.70
CA ASN A 323 -8.92 6.27 -14.40
C ASN A 323 -10.20 5.67 -14.98
N THR A 324 -10.16 4.42 -15.44
CA THR A 324 -11.28 3.80 -16.17
C THR A 324 -11.65 2.40 -15.67
N GLY A 325 -10.76 1.70 -14.98
CA GLY A 325 -10.94 0.35 -14.48
C GLY A 325 -10.64 0.25 -12.99
N ASP A 326 -10.09 -0.89 -12.56
CA ASP A 326 -9.88 -1.18 -11.15
C ASP A 326 -8.52 -0.68 -10.67
N ALA A 327 -8.46 -0.19 -9.43
CA ALA A 327 -7.21 0.29 -8.86
C ALA A 327 -6.26 -0.88 -8.54
N ILE A 328 -6.77 -1.97 -7.98
CA ILE A 328 -6.11 -3.28 -7.96
C ILE A 328 -7.09 -4.33 -8.49
N ALA A 329 -6.73 -5.01 -9.57
CA ALA A 329 -7.43 -6.18 -10.09
C ALA A 329 -6.49 -7.38 -10.09
N VAL A 330 -6.98 -8.54 -9.66
CA VAL A 330 -6.30 -9.82 -9.77
C VAL A 330 -7.10 -10.71 -10.71
N ASN A 331 -6.57 -11.08 -11.87
CA ASN A 331 -7.30 -11.79 -12.92
C ASN A 331 -6.56 -13.06 -13.39
N ALA A 332 -5.98 -13.82 -12.48
CA ALA A 332 -5.35 -15.10 -12.82
C ALA A 332 -5.52 -16.11 -11.68
N PRO A 333 -5.79 -17.39 -12.01
CA PRO A 333 -6.02 -18.45 -11.03
C PRO A 333 -4.77 -18.62 -10.17
N ALA A 334 -4.76 -17.92 -9.05
CA ALA A 334 -3.70 -17.89 -8.07
C ALA A 334 -4.17 -18.62 -6.83
N ALA A 335 -3.30 -19.42 -6.22
CA ALA A 335 -3.67 -20.21 -5.05
C ALA A 335 -3.97 -19.35 -3.80
N ALA A 336 -3.33 -18.18 -3.68
CA ALA A 336 -3.61 -17.22 -2.62
C ALA A 336 -3.11 -15.81 -2.96
N ASN A 337 -3.88 -14.75 -2.72
CA ASN A 337 -3.44 -13.36 -2.90
C ASN A 337 -3.34 -12.61 -1.58
N GLU A 338 -2.47 -11.61 -1.51
CA GLU A 338 -2.28 -10.76 -0.33
C GLU A 338 -2.18 -9.29 -0.72
N ILE A 339 -3.07 -8.45 -0.20
CA ILE A 339 -3.07 -7.00 -0.42
C ILE A 339 -3.00 -6.33 0.95
N HIS A 340 -1.93 -5.58 1.19
CA HIS A 340 -1.74 -4.86 2.46
C HIS A 340 -1.50 -3.37 2.20
N ILE A 341 -2.44 -2.55 2.65
CA ILE A 341 -2.40 -1.09 2.55
C ILE A 341 -2.19 -0.51 3.95
N GLN A 342 -0.94 -0.21 4.30
CA GLN A 342 -0.59 0.40 5.58
C GLN A 342 -0.95 1.90 5.61
N THR A 343 -0.72 2.57 4.49
CA THR A 343 -1.06 3.98 4.26
C THR A 343 -1.06 4.29 2.77
N GLY A 344 -1.63 5.43 2.38
CA GLY A 344 -1.74 5.87 1.00
C GLY A 344 -3.16 5.78 0.47
N THR A 345 -3.32 6.13 -0.81
CA THR A 345 -4.64 6.25 -1.45
C THR A 345 -4.83 5.21 -2.55
N LEU A 346 -5.90 4.43 -2.46
CA LEU A 346 -6.39 3.58 -3.54
C LEU A 346 -7.68 4.18 -4.09
N SER A 347 -7.65 4.65 -5.33
CA SER A 347 -8.79 5.33 -5.94
C SER A 347 -9.09 4.75 -7.32
N ALA A 348 -10.35 4.35 -7.53
CA ALA A 348 -10.87 4.02 -8.84
C ALA A 348 -11.95 5.04 -9.23
N ASN A 349 -11.71 5.78 -10.31
CA ASN A 349 -12.63 6.83 -10.78
C ASN A 349 -13.89 6.24 -11.43
N ALA A 350 -13.78 5.07 -12.06
CA ALA A 350 -14.88 4.42 -12.78
C ALA A 350 -15.00 2.90 -12.53
N GLY A 351 -14.02 2.27 -11.84
CA GLY A 351 -14.04 0.85 -11.48
C GLY A 351 -14.04 0.62 -9.97
N ARG A 352 -13.47 -0.50 -9.55
CA ARG A 352 -13.42 -0.93 -8.14
C ARG A 352 -12.07 -0.60 -7.54
N ALA A 353 -12.04 -0.36 -6.24
CA ALA A 353 -10.79 -0.17 -5.54
C ALA A 353 -9.97 -1.47 -5.56
N ILE A 354 -10.61 -2.58 -5.18
CA ILE A 354 -10.02 -3.92 -5.21
C ILE A 354 -11.00 -4.87 -5.89
N TYR A 355 -10.48 -5.63 -6.83
CA TYR A 355 -11.22 -6.68 -7.52
C TYR A 355 -10.40 -7.95 -7.58
N ASP A 356 -10.96 -9.03 -7.06
CA ASP A 356 -10.50 -10.38 -7.30
C ASP A 356 -11.37 -11.05 -8.36
N GLY A 357 -10.72 -11.39 -9.46
CA GLY A 357 -11.34 -11.88 -10.68
C GLY A 357 -11.73 -13.35 -10.61
N PRO A 358 -12.50 -13.83 -11.60
CA PRO A 358 -13.02 -15.18 -11.59
C PRO A 358 -11.92 -16.24 -11.69
N GLY A 359 -12.08 -17.32 -10.92
CA GLY A 359 -11.17 -18.47 -10.94
C GLY A 359 -9.94 -18.33 -10.05
N ASN A 360 -9.86 -17.26 -9.25
CA ASN A 360 -8.83 -17.09 -8.25
C ASN A 360 -9.18 -17.94 -7.00
N GLY A 361 -8.17 -18.28 -6.20
CA GLY A 361 -8.37 -18.81 -4.86
C GLY A 361 -8.26 -17.69 -3.83
N ASN A 362 -8.17 -18.08 -2.56
CA ASN A 362 -8.26 -17.20 -1.39
C ASN A 362 -7.46 -15.90 -1.46
N THR A 363 -8.10 -14.77 -1.21
CA THR A 363 -7.53 -13.43 -1.18
C THR A 363 -7.62 -12.83 0.21
N SER A 364 -6.47 -12.39 0.73
CA SER A 364 -6.35 -11.69 2.01
C SER A 364 -6.08 -10.20 1.79
N VAL A 365 -6.94 -9.34 2.30
CA VAL A 365 -6.83 -7.89 2.23
C VAL A 365 -6.75 -7.31 3.64
N THR A 366 -5.73 -6.49 3.91
CA THR A 366 -5.60 -5.72 5.15
C THR A 366 -5.51 -4.23 4.85
N LEU A 367 -6.43 -3.46 5.43
CA LEU A 367 -6.51 -2.01 5.37
C LEU A 367 -6.24 -1.43 6.76
N GLU A 368 -5.20 -0.61 6.87
CA GLU A 368 -4.84 0.06 8.13
C GLU A 368 -5.45 1.47 8.20
N ILE A 369 -5.39 2.08 9.39
CA ILE A 369 -6.07 3.35 9.71
C ILE A 369 -5.74 4.51 8.77
N ALA A 370 -4.55 4.51 8.17
CA ALA A 370 -4.09 5.56 7.27
C ALA A 370 -4.31 5.23 5.79
N ALA A 371 -4.94 4.09 5.48
CA ALA A 371 -5.39 3.79 4.13
C ALA A 371 -6.59 4.67 3.76
N ALA A 372 -6.59 5.22 2.54
CA ALA A 372 -7.72 5.95 1.99
C ALA A 372 -8.22 5.20 0.76
N ILE A 373 -9.39 4.59 0.85
CA ILE A 373 -9.96 3.75 -0.20
C ILE A 373 -11.19 4.43 -0.80
N SER A 374 -11.26 4.48 -2.14
CA SER A 374 -12.40 5.00 -2.88
C SER A 374 -12.82 4.02 -3.98
N GLY A 375 -14.06 3.54 -3.89
CA GLY A 375 -14.62 2.50 -4.75
C GLY A 375 -15.09 1.26 -3.98
N SER A 376 -15.47 0.21 -4.69
CA SER A 376 -15.87 -1.07 -4.09
C SER A 376 -14.69 -2.02 -3.89
N ILE A 377 -14.83 -2.96 -2.95
CA ILE A 377 -13.95 -4.11 -2.73
C ILE A 377 -14.77 -5.35 -3.03
N MET A 378 -14.32 -6.20 -3.95
CA MET A 378 -14.98 -7.44 -4.34
C MET A 378 -13.94 -8.56 -4.39
N LEU A 379 -14.09 -9.60 -3.57
CA LEU A 379 -13.09 -10.68 -3.40
C LEU A 379 -13.44 -12.00 -4.13
N GLY A 380 -14.65 -12.09 -4.69
CA GLY A 380 -14.87 -13.00 -5.81
C GLY A 380 -15.13 -14.44 -5.39
N ALA A 381 -14.16 -15.34 -5.51
CA ALA A 381 -14.36 -16.76 -5.26
C ALA A 381 -13.20 -17.33 -4.44
N GLY A 382 -13.48 -18.36 -3.65
CA GLY A 382 -12.53 -18.89 -2.67
C GLY A 382 -12.85 -18.39 -1.26
N SER A 383 -12.04 -18.79 -0.29
CA SER A 383 -12.22 -18.36 1.10
C SER A 383 -11.43 -17.09 1.40
N ASP A 384 -12.06 -15.94 1.32
CA ASP A 384 -11.42 -14.64 1.39
C ASP A 384 -11.37 -14.05 2.80
N SER A 385 -10.53 -13.05 2.99
CA SER A 385 -10.38 -12.36 4.27
C SER A 385 -10.16 -10.87 4.06
N LEU A 386 -11.03 -10.04 4.61
CA LEU A 386 -10.87 -8.59 4.67
C LEU A 386 -10.75 -8.12 6.11
N ARG A 387 -9.61 -7.54 6.47
CA ARG A 387 -9.39 -6.86 7.75
C ARG A 387 -9.35 -5.35 7.54
N ILE A 388 -10.22 -4.64 8.22
CA ILE A 388 -10.30 -3.18 8.23
C ILE A 388 -9.96 -2.69 9.64
N ASN A 389 -8.89 -1.92 9.79
CA ASN A 389 -8.38 -1.47 11.09
C ASN A 389 -8.40 0.05 11.20
N GLY A 390 -9.54 0.62 11.60
CA GLY A 390 -9.73 2.06 11.76
C GLY A 390 -9.77 2.86 10.45
N THR A 391 -9.64 2.21 9.29
CA THR A 391 -9.76 2.83 7.97
C THR A 391 -11.10 3.55 7.81
N ASP A 392 -11.08 4.75 7.23
CA ASP A 392 -12.30 5.48 6.90
C ASP A 392 -13.07 4.78 5.76
N LEU A 393 -14.31 4.40 6.03
CA LEU A 393 -15.20 3.71 5.09
C LEU A 393 -16.15 4.66 4.34
N SER A 394 -16.04 5.97 4.53
CA SER A 394 -16.93 6.97 3.93
C SER A 394 -16.98 6.90 2.39
N ASN A 395 -15.82 6.65 1.77
CA ASN A 395 -15.66 6.56 0.31
C ASN A 395 -15.62 5.12 -0.23
N VAL A 396 -15.72 4.12 0.66
CA VAL A 396 -15.85 2.72 0.27
C VAL A 396 -17.31 2.48 -0.12
N ALA A 397 -17.58 2.13 -1.37
CA ALA A 397 -18.95 1.99 -1.86
C ALA A 397 -19.59 0.67 -1.39
N LEU A 398 -18.82 -0.42 -1.41
CA LEU A 398 -19.25 -1.79 -1.13
C LEU A 398 -18.04 -2.61 -0.67
N VAL A 399 -18.25 -3.56 0.23
CA VAL A 399 -17.32 -4.65 0.53
C VAL A 399 -18.04 -5.99 0.41
N ASP A 400 -17.59 -6.79 -0.53
CA ASP A 400 -18.24 -8.02 -0.99
C ASP A 400 -17.23 -9.17 -0.91
N GLY A 401 -17.53 -10.17 -0.09
CA GLY A 401 -16.69 -11.37 0.04
C GLY A 401 -16.70 -12.18 -1.26
N GLY A 402 -17.82 -12.27 -1.95
CA GLY A 402 -17.86 -13.07 -3.17
C GLY A 402 -19.24 -13.57 -3.55
N ASP A 403 -19.44 -14.87 -3.44
CA ASP A 403 -20.61 -15.57 -3.94
C ASP A 403 -21.85 -15.31 -3.09
N ASP A 404 -21.94 -15.92 -1.91
CA ASP A 404 -23.10 -15.81 -1.04
C ASP A 404 -22.71 -15.73 0.44
N ALA A 405 -23.65 -16.08 1.34
CA ALA A 405 -23.43 -16.11 2.79
C ALA A 405 -23.52 -17.55 3.34
N SER A 406 -23.52 -18.53 2.44
CA SER A 406 -23.75 -19.94 2.69
C SER A 406 -22.44 -20.62 3.04
N THR A 407 -22.53 -21.62 3.90
CA THR A 407 -21.37 -22.44 4.27
C THR A 407 -21.29 -23.76 3.49
N ALA A 408 -22.12 -23.91 2.45
CA ALA A 408 -22.43 -25.20 1.83
C ALA A 408 -21.44 -25.64 0.75
N ASP A 409 -20.85 -24.69 0.03
CA ASP A 409 -19.77 -24.92 -0.96
C ASP A 409 -18.42 -25.17 -0.30
N GLY A 410 -18.23 -24.69 0.93
CA GLY A 410 -17.01 -24.84 1.71
C GLY A 410 -16.01 -23.69 1.52
N ASP A 411 -16.38 -22.68 0.73
CA ASP A 411 -15.68 -21.40 0.70
C ASP A 411 -16.19 -20.53 1.86
N ILE A 412 -15.27 -19.85 2.55
CA ILE A 412 -15.59 -19.10 3.79
C ILE A 412 -14.91 -17.74 3.75
N ASP A 413 -15.72 -16.70 3.64
CA ASP A 413 -15.30 -15.31 3.67
C ASP A 413 -15.34 -14.72 5.07
N ARG A 414 -14.28 -13.98 5.41
CA ARG A 414 -14.06 -13.40 6.73
C ARG A 414 -13.89 -11.90 6.66
N LEU A 415 -14.84 -11.18 7.26
CA LEU A 415 -14.72 -9.74 7.49
C LEU A 415 -14.33 -9.46 8.94
N THR A 416 -13.25 -8.73 9.17
CA THR A 416 -12.89 -8.20 10.50
C THR A 416 -12.93 -6.69 10.50
N LEU A 417 -13.84 -6.12 11.29
CA LEU A 417 -13.99 -4.69 11.54
C LEU A 417 -13.36 -4.35 12.89
N SER A 418 -12.20 -3.70 12.87
CA SER A 418 -11.44 -3.32 14.05
C SER A 418 -11.37 -1.80 14.17
N ALA A 419 -11.66 -1.26 15.37
CA ALA A 419 -11.67 0.18 15.65
C ALA A 419 -12.56 1.00 14.68
N ILE A 420 -13.68 0.43 14.21
CA ILE A 420 -14.64 1.10 13.34
C ILE A 420 -15.69 1.80 14.19
N ASN A 421 -15.96 3.07 13.89
CA ASN A 421 -16.85 3.90 14.69
C ASN A 421 -17.90 4.62 13.83
N GLY A 422 -19.07 4.84 14.41
CA GLY A 422 -20.15 5.61 13.80
C GLY A 422 -21.05 4.80 12.86
N PRO A 423 -21.93 5.48 12.11
CA PRO A 423 -22.93 4.82 11.27
C PRO A 423 -22.33 4.22 10.00
N GLN A 424 -22.68 2.96 9.71
CA GLN A 424 -22.39 2.29 8.44
C GLN A 424 -23.65 1.59 7.92
N PRO A 425 -24.00 1.75 6.63
CA PRO A 425 -25.08 0.97 6.03
C PRO A 425 -24.75 -0.53 6.06
N ALA A 426 -25.64 -1.35 6.59
CA ALA A 426 -25.45 -2.80 6.60
C ALA A 426 -25.34 -3.37 5.17
N ALA A 427 -26.05 -2.78 4.21
CA ALA A 427 -25.98 -3.13 2.78
C ALA A 427 -24.60 -2.86 2.12
N LYS A 428 -23.67 -2.20 2.81
CA LYS A 428 -22.27 -2.06 2.37
C LYS A 428 -21.51 -3.39 2.51
N PHE A 429 -21.97 -4.30 3.37
CA PHE A 429 -21.30 -5.56 3.68
C PHE A 429 -22.13 -6.71 3.11
N LEU A 430 -21.66 -7.32 2.02
CA LEU A 430 -22.35 -8.42 1.34
C LEU A 430 -21.48 -9.67 1.31
N ASN A 431 -22.14 -10.83 1.31
CA ASN A 431 -21.51 -12.13 1.10
C ASN A 431 -20.35 -12.39 2.08
N TRP A 432 -20.68 -12.46 3.36
CA TRP A 432 -19.71 -12.74 4.42
C TRP A 432 -20.25 -13.83 5.35
N GLU A 433 -19.69 -15.04 5.28
CA GLU A 433 -20.05 -16.13 6.20
C GLU A 433 -19.71 -15.74 7.63
N ARG A 434 -18.61 -14.99 7.83
CA ARG A 434 -18.18 -14.55 9.15
C ARG A 434 -17.85 -13.07 9.20
N ILE A 435 -18.48 -12.37 10.13
CA ILE A 435 -18.21 -10.96 10.42
C ILE A 435 -17.77 -10.82 11.88
N LEU A 436 -16.59 -10.27 12.14
CA LEU A 436 -16.05 -10.02 13.47
C LEU A 436 -15.89 -8.52 13.73
N LEU A 437 -16.64 -7.99 14.70
CA LEU A 437 -16.49 -6.64 15.22
C LEU A 437 -15.58 -6.66 16.46
N THR A 438 -14.42 -6.00 16.40
CA THR A 438 -13.38 -6.05 17.45
C THR A 438 -12.65 -4.71 17.61
N GLY A 439 -11.58 -4.66 18.42
CA GLY A 439 -10.69 -3.51 18.53
C GLY A 439 -11.33 -2.28 19.19
N ASN A 440 -12.25 -2.48 20.14
CA ASN A 440 -13.04 -1.43 20.78
C ASN A 440 -13.87 -0.60 19.77
N SER A 441 -14.42 -1.26 18.75
CA SER A 441 -15.29 -0.61 17.78
C SER A 441 -16.60 -0.13 18.43
N ASP A 442 -17.11 1.02 17.99
CA ASP A 442 -18.44 1.54 18.34
C ASP A 442 -19.24 1.78 17.05
N LEU A 443 -19.76 0.67 16.49
CA LEU A 443 -20.40 0.64 15.18
C LEU A 443 -21.91 0.80 15.33
N THR A 444 -22.51 1.69 14.54
CA THR A 444 -23.96 1.72 14.34
C THR A 444 -24.27 1.15 12.97
N TRP A 445 -25.08 0.10 12.88
CA TRP A 445 -25.64 -0.28 11.58
C TRP A 445 -26.90 0.50 11.26
N THR A 446 -27.01 0.87 9.98
CA THR A 446 -28.21 1.50 9.43
C THR A 446 -28.80 0.64 8.33
N GLY A 447 -30.09 0.86 8.04
CA GLY A 447 -30.87 -0.01 7.15
C GLY A 447 -31.58 -1.13 7.92
N SER A 448 -32.17 -2.09 7.21
CA SER A 448 -33.11 -3.05 7.82
C SER A 448 -32.51 -4.42 8.15
N ALA A 449 -31.42 -4.82 7.50
CA ALA A 449 -30.87 -6.15 7.69
C ALA A 449 -29.39 -6.25 7.29
N LEU A 450 -28.72 -7.24 7.89
CA LEU A 450 -27.41 -7.75 7.50
C LEU A 450 -27.53 -9.26 7.26
N ALA A 451 -27.00 -9.76 6.14
CA ALA A 451 -26.88 -11.19 5.90
C ALA A 451 -25.49 -11.68 6.29
N THR A 452 -25.43 -12.85 6.92
CA THR A 452 -24.18 -13.52 7.31
C THR A 452 -24.42 -15.02 7.48
N GLY A 453 -23.35 -15.78 7.72
CA GLY A 453 -23.45 -17.24 7.88
C GLY A 453 -24.07 -17.68 9.20
N GLY A 454 -24.12 -19.00 9.37
CA GLY A 454 -24.55 -19.64 10.61
C GLY A 454 -23.91 -21.01 10.80
N GLY A 455 -23.98 -21.53 12.02
CA GLY A 455 -23.34 -22.77 12.44
C GLY A 455 -21.84 -22.63 12.64
N ALA A 456 -21.13 -23.74 12.45
CA ALA A 456 -19.68 -23.79 12.57
C ALA A 456 -19.08 -24.66 11.47
N VAL A 457 -18.01 -24.18 10.85
CA VAL A 457 -17.28 -24.89 9.80
C VAL A 457 -15.83 -25.05 10.25
N ALA A 458 -15.30 -26.27 10.19
CA ALA A 458 -13.93 -26.60 10.61
C ALA A 458 -13.55 -26.10 12.03
N GLY A 459 -14.52 -25.97 12.94
CA GLY A 459 -14.31 -25.50 14.30
C GLY A 459 -14.34 -23.98 14.47
N GLU A 460 -14.58 -23.22 13.40
CA GLU A 460 -14.79 -21.78 13.44
C GLU A 460 -16.30 -21.46 13.43
N ALA A 461 -16.73 -20.60 14.36
CA ALA A 461 -18.11 -20.12 14.41
C ALA A 461 -18.35 -19.08 13.29
N MET A 462 -19.40 -19.30 12.52
CA MET A 462 -19.86 -18.41 11.47
C MET A 462 -20.82 -17.36 12.03
N GLY A 463 -21.29 -16.48 11.16
CA GLY A 463 -22.19 -15.38 11.50
C GLY A 463 -21.48 -14.16 12.04
N LEU A 464 -22.26 -13.31 12.71
CA LEU A 464 -21.77 -12.08 13.28
C LEU A 464 -21.28 -12.30 14.71
N VAL A 465 -20.05 -11.88 15.01
CA VAL A 465 -19.48 -11.89 16.35
C VAL A 465 -19.14 -10.45 16.77
N VAL A 466 -19.75 -9.99 17.87
CA VAL A 466 -19.40 -8.75 18.56
C VAL A 466 -18.46 -9.09 19.71
N ASP A 467 -17.18 -8.77 19.55
CA ASP A 467 -16.13 -9.11 20.50
C ASP A 467 -16.14 -8.22 21.76
N ALA A 468 -15.50 -8.70 22.82
CA ALA A 468 -15.38 -7.97 24.08
C ALA A 468 -14.77 -6.57 23.87
N GLY A 469 -15.35 -5.57 24.53
CA GLY A 469 -14.95 -4.16 24.41
C GLY A 469 -15.55 -3.44 23.20
N SER A 470 -16.18 -4.14 22.24
CA SER A 470 -16.87 -3.52 21.11
C SER A 470 -18.37 -3.35 21.39
N THR A 471 -18.95 -2.31 20.80
CA THR A 471 -20.38 -2.00 20.87
C THR A 471 -20.96 -1.98 19.47
N LEU A 472 -22.06 -2.71 19.28
CA LEU A 472 -22.90 -2.63 18.11
C LEU A 472 -24.23 -1.97 18.50
N ARG A 473 -24.50 -0.81 17.89
CA ARG A 473 -25.68 0.01 18.15
C ARG A 473 -26.74 -0.19 17.08
N MET A 474 -27.97 -0.39 17.51
CA MET A 474 -29.16 -0.38 16.68
C MET A 474 -29.88 0.94 16.90
N GLN A 475 -30.10 1.71 15.84
CA GLN A 475 -30.88 2.96 15.89
C GLN A 475 -32.19 2.87 15.11
N GLU A 476 -32.41 1.74 14.43
CA GLU A 476 -33.59 1.48 13.61
C GLU A 476 -34.62 0.73 14.44
N ALA A 477 -35.91 1.04 14.26
CA ALA A 477 -37.00 0.42 15.02
C ALA A 477 -37.08 -1.11 14.81
N ALA A 478 -36.56 -1.60 13.69
CA ALA A 478 -36.40 -3.02 13.45
C ALA A 478 -35.13 -3.27 12.62
N PHE A 479 -34.31 -4.23 13.07
CA PHE A 479 -33.12 -4.70 12.37
C PHE A 479 -33.04 -6.21 12.40
N SER A 480 -32.64 -6.84 11.30
CA SER A 480 -32.47 -8.29 11.20
C SER A 480 -31.03 -8.70 10.92
N VAL A 481 -30.47 -9.57 11.75
CA VAL A 481 -29.28 -10.36 11.42
C VAL A 481 -29.77 -11.68 10.84
N ASN A 482 -29.60 -11.83 9.53
CA ASN A 482 -29.96 -13.04 8.80
C ASN A 482 -28.77 -14.01 8.86
N GLY A 483 -28.60 -14.67 9.99
CA GLY A 483 -27.49 -15.56 10.32
C GLY A 483 -27.40 -15.76 11.84
N ASP A 484 -26.30 -16.35 12.31
CA ASP A 484 -26.02 -16.51 13.73
C ASP A 484 -25.44 -15.22 14.34
N LEU A 485 -25.67 -15.01 15.64
CA LEU A 485 -25.14 -13.86 16.39
C LEU A 485 -24.45 -14.27 17.69
N GLY A 486 -23.14 -14.05 17.73
CA GLY A 486 -22.28 -14.11 18.92
C GLY A 486 -22.13 -12.75 19.61
N ASN A 487 -22.52 -12.63 20.88
CA ASN A 487 -22.39 -11.39 21.66
C ASN A 487 -21.44 -11.55 22.86
N LEU A 488 -20.19 -11.11 22.71
CA LEU A 488 -19.20 -11.02 23.80
C LEU A 488 -18.96 -9.57 24.27
N GLY A 489 -19.35 -8.59 23.45
CA GLY A 489 -19.29 -7.16 23.75
C GLY A 489 -20.64 -6.60 24.23
N GLN A 490 -21.10 -5.53 23.58
CA GLN A 490 -22.39 -4.91 23.85
C GLN A 490 -23.24 -4.80 22.57
N LEU A 491 -24.47 -5.30 22.65
CA LEU A 491 -25.55 -4.94 21.73
C LEU A 491 -26.38 -3.84 22.39
N ALA A 492 -26.53 -2.70 21.73
CA ALA A 492 -27.24 -1.54 22.28
C ALA A 492 -28.44 -1.18 21.41
N LEU A 493 -29.65 -1.48 21.91
CA LEU A 493 -30.92 -1.05 21.32
C LEU A 493 -31.46 0.20 22.04
N ASN A 494 -30.88 0.57 23.19
CA ASN A 494 -31.32 1.65 24.05
C ASN A 494 -31.04 3.06 23.46
N ASN A 495 -31.75 3.43 22.41
CA ASN A 495 -31.61 4.68 21.67
C ASN A 495 -32.45 5.85 22.25
N GLY A 496 -33.10 5.65 23.39
CA GLY A 496 -34.03 6.58 24.02
C GLY A 496 -35.49 6.38 23.62
N GLN A 497 -35.81 5.33 22.87
CA GLN A 497 -37.17 4.93 22.50
C GLN A 497 -37.36 3.44 22.79
N ALA A 498 -38.47 3.11 23.45
CA ALA A 498 -38.81 1.71 23.69
C ALA A 498 -39.66 1.17 22.54
N GLY A 499 -39.42 -0.09 22.18
CA GLY A 499 -40.21 -0.82 21.18
C GLY A 499 -39.39 -1.37 20.02
N ASP A 500 -38.08 -1.14 20.03
CA ASP A 500 -37.18 -1.57 18.97
C ASP A 500 -37.01 -3.09 18.96
N VAL A 501 -36.80 -3.67 17.79
CA VAL A 501 -36.69 -5.11 17.62
C VAL A 501 -35.42 -5.49 16.87
N LEU A 502 -34.52 -6.20 17.56
CA LEU A 502 -33.43 -6.93 16.91
C LEU A 502 -33.88 -8.36 16.67
N THR A 503 -33.92 -8.77 15.40
CA THR A 503 -34.22 -10.15 15.01
C THR A 503 -32.95 -10.87 14.58
N VAL A 504 -32.73 -12.08 15.10
CA VAL A 504 -31.65 -12.99 14.70
C VAL A 504 -32.33 -14.23 14.09
N SER A 505 -32.12 -14.48 12.80
CA SER A 505 -32.75 -15.63 12.14
C SER A 505 -32.10 -16.96 12.51
N GLY A 506 -30.82 -16.94 12.91
CA GLY A 506 -30.07 -18.10 13.37
C GLY A 506 -30.02 -18.25 14.89
N ASP A 507 -28.98 -18.91 15.37
CA ASP A 507 -28.69 -19.12 16.77
C ASP A 507 -28.09 -17.86 17.41
N TYR A 508 -28.38 -17.65 18.70
CA TYR A 508 -27.83 -16.55 19.51
C TYR A 508 -27.02 -17.10 20.68
N ALA A 509 -25.79 -16.62 20.86
CA ALA A 509 -24.95 -17.04 21.97
C ALA A 509 -24.03 -15.91 22.47
N GLY A 510 -23.72 -15.91 23.76
CA GLY A 510 -22.61 -15.10 24.27
C GLY A 510 -22.83 -14.54 25.68
N SER A 511 -21.73 -14.12 26.30
CA SER A 511 -21.67 -13.60 27.66
C SER A 511 -21.67 -12.07 27.74
N GLY A 512 -21.95 -11.39 26.63
CA GLY A 512 -21.94 -9.93 26.51
C GLY A 512 -23.15 -9.27 27.18
N THR A 513 -23.34 -7.99 26.86
CA THR A 513 -24.47 -7.18 27.34
C THR A 513 -25.46 -6.94 26.21
N LEU A 514 -26.75 -6.99 26.52
CA LEU A 514 -27.84 -6.50 25.67
C LEU A 514 -28.50 -5.33 26.41
N ALA A 515 -28.33 -4.11 25.90
CA ALA A 515 -28.93 -2.91 26.46
C ALA A 515 -30.26 -2.59 25.78
N LEU A 516 -31.31 -2.45 26.58
CA LEU A 516 -32.70 -2.31 26.15
C LEU A 516 -33.35 -1.12 26.84
N ASP A 517 -34.16 -0.36 26.12
CA ASP A 517 -35.09 0.60 26.67
C ASP A 517 -36.42 -0.07 27.03
N VAL A 518 -36.90 0.21 28.24
CA VAL A 518 -38.18 -0.31 28.75
C VAL A 518 -38.88 0.80 29.51
N VAL A 519 -40.18 0.99 29.26
CA VAL A 519 -41.02 1.82 30.13
C VAL A 519 -41.46 0.94 31.29
N LEU A 520 -40.74 0.91 32.42
CA LEU A 520 -41.07 0.00 33.53
C LEU A 520 -42.48 0.30 34.10
N GLY A 521 -43.45 -0.57 33.78
CA GLY A 521 -44.85 -0.46 34.16
C GLY A 521 -45.53 -1.82 34.24
N ASP A 522 -46.76 -1.93 33.74
CA ASP A 522 -47.52 -3.19 33.69
C ASP A 522 -47.12 -4.06 32.47
N SER A 523 -47.79 -5.20 32.26
CA SER A 523 -47.44 -6.14 31.18
C SER A 523 -47.65 -5.61 29.76
N SER A 524 -48.33 -4.48 29.58
CA SER A 524 -48.51 -3.83 28.27
C SER A 524 -47.43 -2.81 27.95
N SER A 525 -46.46 -2.62 28.86
CA SER A 525 -45.38 -1.66 28.72
C SER A 525 -44.56 -1.86 27.45
N ALA A 526 -44.23 -0.74 26.79
CA ALA A 526 -43.31 -0.74 25.66
C ALA A 526 -41.90 -1.16 26.12
N ALA A 527 -41.28 -2.04 25.35
CA ALA A 527 -39.94 -2.57 25.60
C ALA A 527 -39.27 -2.91 24.27
N ASP A 528 -37.97 -2.65 24.22
CA ASP A 528 -37.10 -3.21 23.20
C ASP A 528 -37.00 -4.73 23.38
N ARG A 529 -36.82 -5.43 22.27
CA ARG A 529 -36.87 -6.89 22.23
C ARG A 529 -35.78 -7.47 21.35
N LEU A 530 -35.15 -8.54 21.85
CA LEU A 530 -34.40 -9.49 21.02
C LEU A 530 -35.33 -10.62 20.60
N VAL A 531 -35.42 -10.91 19.31
CA VAL A 531 -36.14 -12.06 18.74
C VAL A 531 -35.11 -13.02 18.15
N VAL A 532 -35.01 -14.22 18.70
CA VAL A 532 -34.13 -15.30 18.22
C VAL A 532 -34.99 -16.38 17.57
N GLN A 533 -34.81 -16.61 16.27
CA GLN A 533 -35.57 -17.64 15.56
C GLN A 533 -34.93 -19.03 15.74
N GLY A 534 -33.62 -19.10 15.91
CA GLY A 534 -32.88 -20.32 16.26
C GLY A 534 -32.85 -20.59 17.77
N ASN A 535 -31.77 -21.23 18.22
CA ASN A 535 -31.51 -21.63 19.59
C ASN A 535 -30.72 -20.58 20.37
N THR A 536 -30.71 -20.71 21.69
CA THR A 536 -29.82 -19.94 22.57
C THR A 536 -28.86 -20.85 23.34
N ALA A 537 -27.64 -20.38 23.58
CA ALA A 537 -26.65 -21.11 24.36
C ALA A 537 -26.84 -20.93 25.89
N ALA A 538 -26.39 -21.90 26.67
CA ALA A 538 -26.40 -21.86 28.14
C ALA A 538 -25.28 -20.99 28.73
N VAL A 539 -25.06 -19.81 28.15
CA VAL A 539 -24.08 -18.80 28.59
C VAL A 539 -24.85 -17.48 28.72
N PRO A 540 -24.94 -16.88 29.92
CA PRO A 540 -25.85 -15.77 30.15
C PRO A 540 -25.37 -14.47 29.49
N THR A 541 -26.19 -13.91 28.60
CA THR A 541 -26.13 -12.50 28.23
C THR A 541 -26.73 -11.65 29.35
N THR A 542 -26.06 -10.56 29.73
CA THR A 542 -26.57 -9.61 30.73
C THR A 542 -27.55 -8.62 30.09
N LEU A 543 -28.78 -8.54 30.60
CA LEU A 543 -29.78 -7.57 30.17
C LEU A 543 -29.63 -6.25 30.94
N ALA A 544 -29.14 -5.21 30.29
CA ALA A 544 -29.02 -3.87 30.85
C ALA A 544 -30.28 -3.05 30.51
N ILE A 545 -31.20 -2.95 31.46
CA ILE A 545 -32.48 -2.27 31.27
C ILE A 545 -32.36 -0.78 31.58
N SER A 546 -32.70 0.06 30.62
CA SER A 546 -32.82 1.52 30.74
C SER A 546 -34.29 1.88 30.91
N ASN A 547 -34.66 2.42 32.07
CA ASN A 547 -36.05 2.80 32.34
C ASN A 547 -36.40 4.15 31.68
N LEU A 548 -37.29 4.13 30.69
CA LEU A 548 -37.81 5.34 30.03
C LEU A 548 -38.99 5.93 30.79
N ALA A 549 -38.70 6.51 31.96
CA ALA A 549 -39.65 7.20 32.83
C ALA A 549 -40.87 6.35 33.28
N GLY A 550 -40.73 5.02 33.31
CA GLY A 550 -41.73 4.11 33.86
C GLY A 550 -41.89 4.30 35.37
N ALA A 551 -43.14 4.44 35.82
CA ALA A 551 -43.49 4.67 37.22
C ALA A 551 -43.42 3.39 38.07
N GLY A 552 -43.31 2.21 37.46
CA GLY A 552 -43.46 0.92 38.12
C GLY A 552 -44.93 0.53 38.28
N ALA A 553 -45.25 -0.75 38.06
CA ALA A 553 -46.55 -1.35 38.35
C ALA A 553 -46.40 -2.88 38.52
N VAL A 554 -47.42 -3.54 39.08
CA VAL A 554 -47.50 -5.01 39.06
C VAL A 554 -47.78 -5.49 37.63
N THR A 555 -47.07 -6.53 37.20
CA THR A 555 -47.37 -7.22 35.93
C THR A 555 -48.36 -8.35 36.14
N SER A 556 -49.24 -8.58 35.17
CA SER A 556 -50.15 -9.73 35.07
C SER A 556 -49.75 -10.69 33.93
N GLY A 557 -50.20 -11.95 33.97
CA GLY A 557 -49.80 -12.93 32.95
C GLY A 557 -48.29 -13.20 32.98
N ASP A 558 -47.65 -13.24 31.81
CA ASP A 558 -46.22 -13.59 31.70
C ASP A 558 -45.26 -12.43 32.04
N GLY A 559 -45.70 -11.18 31.90
CA GLY A 559 -44.89 -9.97 32.19
C GLY A 559 -44.58 -9.14 30.94
N ILE A 560 -43.57 -8.27 31.03
CA ILE A 560 -43.09 -7.44 29.91
C ILE A 560 -42.09 -8.27 29.10
N LEU A 561 -42.40 -8.55 27.83
CA LEU A 561 -41.54 -9.37 26.95
C LEU A 561 -40.27 -8.59 26.56
N VAL A 562 -39.10 -9.18 26.81
CA VAL A 562 -37.78 -8.59 26.47
C VAL A 562 -36.93 -9.49 25.58
N VAL A 563 -37.15 -10.81 25.63
CA VAL A 563 -36.55 -11.74 24.66
C VAL A 563 -37.57 -12.78 24.23
N GLN A 564 -37.69 -12.97 22.92
CA GLN A 564 -38.48 -14.03 22.30
C GLN A 564 -37.54 -15.06 21.67
N VAL A 565 -37.76 -16.35 21.95
CA VAL A 565 -36.98 -17.44 21.34
C VAL A 565 -37.92 -18.46 20.72
N SER A 566 -37.81 -18.68 19.41
CA SER A 566 -38.62 -19.66 18.69
C SER A 566 -38.03 -21.08 18.71
N GLY A 567 -36.70 -21.21 18.75
CA GLY A 567 -36.01 -22.48 18.94
C GLY A 567 -35.84 -22.86 20.41
N THR A 568 -34.77 -23.58 20.73
CA THR A 568 -34.50 -24.02 22.11
C THR A 568 -33.95 -22.87 22.95
N SER A 569 -34.66 -22.49 23.99
CA SER A 569 -34.21 -21.46 24.95
C SER A 569 -33.51 -22.09 26.16
N ALA A 570 -32.20 -21.90 26.31
CA ALA A 570 -31.46 -22.46 27.43
C ALA A 570 -31.81 -21.73 28.74
N ALA A 571 -31.97 -22.47 29.85
CA ALA A 571 -32.49 -21.95 31.12
C ALA A 571 -31.67 -20.83 31.80
N ASN A 572 -30.44 -20.58 31.34
CA ASN A 572 -29.54 -19.53 31.83
C ASN A 572 -28.98 -18.69 30.66
N ALA A 573 -29.73 -18.55 29.55
CA ALA A 573 -29.31 -17.77 28.40
C ALA A 573 -29.27 -16.26 28.67
N PHE A 574 -30.09 -15.77 29.61
CA PHE A 574 -30.17 -14.35 29.95
C PHE A 574 -30.26 -14.14 31.46
N ALA A 575 -29.68 -13.03 31.93
CA ALA A 575 -29.73 -12.65 33.34
C ALA A 575 -29.78 -11.13 33.50
N LEU A 576 -30.38 -10.65 34.59
CA LEU A 576 -30.21 -9.25 35.02
C LEU A 576 -28.86 -9.06 35.72
N PRO A 577 -28.26 -7.87 35.65
CA PRO A 577 -27.07 -7.56 36.43
C PRO A 577 -27.34 -7.73 37.92
N ALA A 578 -26.29 -8.02 38.69
CA ALA A 578 -26.39 -8.13 40.15
C ALA A 578 -27.08 -6.88 40.73
N PRO A 579 -28.10 -7.03 41.61
CA PRO A 579 -28.45 -8.24 42.37
C PRO A 579 -29.45 -9.21 41.71
N GLY A 580 -29.74 -9.08 40.41
CA GLY A 580 -30.66 -9.95 39.68
C GLY A 580 -32.11 -9.46 39.65
N TYR A 581 -32.34 -8.21 40.01
CA TYR A 581 -33.64 -7.54 39.98
C TYR A 581 -33.49 -6.03 39.79
N ILE A 582 -34.57 -5.37 39.38
CA ILE A 582 -34.65 -3.91 39.23
C ILE A 582 -35.80 -3.41 40.11
N ASP A 583 -35.53 -2.48 41.01
CA ASP A 583 -36.56 -1.84 41.85
C ASP A 583 -36.96 -0.49 41.23
N GLN A 584 -38.25 -0.30 40.93
CA GLN A 584 -38.81 0.93 40.37
C GLN A 584 -40.18 1.20 40.97
N GLY A 585 -40.41 2.41 41.49
CA GLY A 585 -41.73 2.83 41.96
C GLY A 585 -42.33 2.04 43.12
N GLY A 586 -41.51 1.35 43.91
CA GLY A 586 -41.98 0.43 44.95
C GLY A 586 -42.33 -0.97 44.43
N PHE A 587 -41.96 -1.29 43.19
CA PHE A 587 -42.11 -2.62 42.59
C PHE A 587 -40.75 -3.20 42.25
N ARG A 588 -40.61 -4.51 42.39
CA ARG A 588 -39.42 -5.27 42.05
C ARG A 588 -39.66 -6.09 40.78
N TYR A 589 -38.90 -5.81 39.74
CA TYR A 589 -38.87 -6.53 38.47
C TYR A 589 -37.78 -7.62 38.52
N GLN A 590 -38.15 -8.85 38.18
CA GLN A 590 -37.24 -9.98 38.04
C GLN A 590 -37.38 -10.56 36.63
N LEU A 591 -36.29 -11.10 36.09
CA LEU A 591 -36.30 -11.76 34.80
C LEU A 591 -36.73 -13.22 34.98
N VAL A 592 -37.77 -13.64 34.27
CA VAL A 592 -38.35 -14.98 34.35
C VAL A 592 -38.52 -15.56 32.95
N GLN A 593 -38.08 -16.79 32.78
CA GLN A 593 -38.33 -17.56 31.55
C GLN A 593 -39.71 -18.24 31.64
N VAL A 594 -40.58 -18.00 30.66
CA VAL A 594 -41.87 -18.68 30.52
C VAL A 594 -41.95 -19.30 29.13
N GLY A 595 -41.99 -20.63 29.09
CA GLY A 595 -41.78 -21.37 27.84
C GLY A 595 -40.37 -21.11 27.29
N GLY A 596 -40.25 -20.66 26.04
CA GLY A 596 -38.98 -20.23 25.44
C GLY A 596 -38.65 -18.74 25.61
N ASN A 597 -39.59 -17.94 26.11
CA ASN A 597 -39.47 -16.48 26.12
C ASN A 597 -39.08 -15.95 27.51
N TRP A 598 -38.52 -14.75 27.54
CA TRP A 598 -38.05 -14.09 28.76
C TRP A 598 -38.78 -12.78 29.01
N TYR A 599 -39.27 -12.64 30.24
CA TYR A 599 -40.13 -11.54 30.65
C TYR A 599 -39.63 -10.88 31.92
N LEU A 600 -39.82 -9.56 32.04
CA LEU A 600 -39.72 -8.86 33.30
C LEU A 600 -41.06 -8.98 34.04
N GLN A 601 -41.05 -9.66 35.20
CA GLN A 601 -42.20 -9.80 36.07
C GLN A 601 -42.04 -8.94 37.32
N ALA A 602 -43.04 -8.11 37.62
CA ALA A 602 -43.05 -7.21 38.74
C ALA A 602 -44.04 -7.62 39.83
N LYS A 603 -43.59 -7.50 41.08
CA LYS A 603 -44.41 -7.57 42.30
C LYS A 603 -44.10 -6.36 43.19
N ALA A 604 -44.96 -6.09 44.17
CA ALA A 604 -44.64 -5.07 45.18
C ALA A 604 -43.29 -5.40 45.84
N ALA A 605 -42.38 -4.43 45.87
CA ALA A 605 -41.09 -4.59 46.52
C ALA A 605 -41.34 -4.77 48.01
N THR A 606 -40.77 -5.82 48.60
CA THR A 606 -40.75 -5.95 50.06
C THR A 606 -39.89 -4.81 50.62
N PRO A 607 -40.40 -4.01 51.57
CA PRO A 607 -39.57 -3.02 52.24
C PRO A 607 -38.33 -3.73 52.81
N PRO A 608 -37.12 -3.13 52.73
CA PRO A 608 -36.00 -3.65 53.50
C PRO A 608 -36.47 -3.77 54.95
N ALA A 609 -36.23 -4.92 55.58
CA ALA A 609 -36.58 -5.13 56.98
C ALA A 609 -36.03 -3.93 57.76
N SER A 610 -36.90 -3.11 58.35
CA SER A 610 -36.45 -2.09 59.27
C SER A 610 -35.72 -2.83 60.37
N ASP A 611 -34.47 -2.49 60.64
CA ASP A 611 -33.83 -2.87 61.89
C ASP A 611 -34.63 -2.21 63.01
N ALA A 612 -35.67 -2.90 63.46
CA ALA A 612 -36.38 -2.62 64.69
C ALA A 612 -35.51 -3.09 65.86
N SER A 613 -34.30 -2.51 65.96
CA SER A 613 -33.39 -2.66 67.09
C SER A 613 -32.51 -1.41 67.27
N THR A 614 -33.16 -0.25 67.27
CA THR A 614 -32.74 0.82 68.18
C THR A 614 -33.93 1.14 69.07
N ALA A 615 -34.20 0.23 70.02
CA ALA A 615 -34.77 0.68 71.28
C ALA A 615 -33.88 1.83 71.77
N LEU A 616 -34.47 3.01 71.93
CA LEU A 616 -33.87 4.13 72.63
C LEU A 616 -33.30 3.62 73.96
N LYS A 617 -31.99 3.36 74.03
CA LYS A 617 -31.31 3.26 75.31
C LYS A 617 -31.43 4.64 75.95
N ALA A 618 -32.10 4.69 77.08
CA ALA A 618 -32.10 5.85 77.96
C ALA A 618 -30.65 6.35 78.13
N VAL A 619 -30.44 7.64 77.91
CA VAL A 619 -29.20 8.34 78.20
C VAL A 619 -28.92 8.18 79.70
N PRO A 620 -27.80 7.54 80.12
CA PRO A 620 -27.37 7.70 81.50
C PRO A 620 -26.88 9.14 81.65
N THR A 621 -27.53 9.87 82.56
CA THR A 621 -27.11 11.19 83.00
C THR A 621 -25.62 11.16 83.38
N LEU A 622 -24.80 11.92 82.65
CA LEU A 622 -23.40 12.15 83.00
C LEU A 622 -23.35 12.83 84.37
N GLY A 623 -22.76 12.15 85.36
CA GLY A 623 -22.48 12.74 86.67
C GLY A 623 -21.46 13.87 86.53
N SER A 624 -21.69 14.97 87.26
CA SER A 624 -20.96 16.25 87.23
C SER A 624 -19.45 16.22 87.51
N TRP A 625 -18.83 15.04 87.60
CA TRP A 625 -17.40 14.86 87.83
C TRP A 625 -16.60 14.61 86.55
N ALA A 626 -17.25 14.24 85.44
CA ALA A 626 -16.57 14.03 84.15
C ALA A 626 -16.33 15.33 83.35
N LEU A 627 -16.96 16.46 83.72
CA LEU A 627 -16.75 17.76 83.07
C LEU A 627 -15.55 18.56 83.61
N LEU A 628 -14.82 18.04 84.62
CA LEU A 628 -13.67 18.73 85.22
C LEU A 628 -12.30 18.20 84.75
N LEU A 629 -12.26 17.20 83.86
CA LEU A 629 -11.02 16.65 83.29
C LEU A 629 -10.81 16.94 81.80
N LEU A 630 -11.73 17.67 81.14
CA LEU A 630 -11.55 18.13 79.75
C LEU A 630 -11.15 19.60 79.60
N SER A 631 -11.01 20.37 80.69
CA SER A 631 -10.60 21.79 80.65
C SER A 631 -9.09 22.03 80.80
N SER A 632 -8.26 20.98 80.86
CA SER A 632 -6.80 21.11 81.04
C SER A 632 -5.94 20.63 79.86
N MET A 633 -6.53 20.26 78.72
CA MET A 633 -5.80 19.86 77.50
C MET A 633 -6.03 20.79 76.28
N ALA A 634 -6.46 22.03 76.50
CA ALA A 634 -6.65 23.04 75.45
C ALA A 634 -5.92 24.37 75.73
N ALA A 635 -4.76 24.33 76.40
CA ALA A 635 -3.94 25.51 76.69
C ALA A 635 -2.44 25.30 76.47
N MET A 636 -2.03 24.49 75.48
CA MET A 636 -0.61 24.32 75.18
C MET A 636 -0.31 24.05 73.71
N PHE A 637 -0.97 24.72 72.76
CA PHE A 637 -0.43 24.88 71.39
C PHE A 637 -1.00 26.14 70.74
N GLY A 638 -0.38 27.28 71.08
CA GLY A 638 -0.67 28.57 70.46
C GLY A 638 0.50 29.54 70.62
N MET A 639 1.12 29.87 69.49
CA MET A 639 2.01 31.01 69.19
C MET A 639 3.52 30.88 69.43
N GLY A 640 4.27 31.21 68.36
CA GLY A 640 5.70 31.50 68.37
C GLY A 640 6.41 31.08 67.07
N GLN A 641 5.97 31.51 65.87
CA GLN A 641 6.57 32.61 65.08
C GLN A 641 8.09 32.52 64.80
N LEU A 642 8.41 32.60 63.50
CA LEU A 642 9.53 33.29 62.83
C LEU A 642 10.89 32.60 62.58
N ARG A 643 11.18 32.47 61.26
CA ARG A 643 12.44 32.78 60.52
C ARG A 643 13.72 32.04 60.98
N ARG A 644 14.58 31.46 60.12
CA ARG A 644 15.21 32.03 58.90
C ARG A 644 16.23 31.00 58.32
N ARG A 645 16.34 30.97 56.99
CA ARG A 645 17.56 30.88 56.13
C ARG A 645 18.56 29.69 56.16
N GLN A 646 18.81 29.23 54.93
CA GLN A 646 20.08 28.90 54.27
C GLN A 646 20.90 27.69 54.78
N ARG A 647 21.01 26.66 53.95
CA ARG A 647 22.02 26.56 52.88
C ARG A 647 21.53 25.64 51.78
#